data_AF-A0A6M4JBF1-F1
#
_entry.id   AF-A0A6M4JBF1-F1
#
_cell.length_a   1.000
_cell.length_b   1.000
_cell.length_c   1.000
_cell.angle_alpha   90.00
_cell.angle_beta   90.00
_cell.angle_gamma   90.00
#
_symmetry.space_group_name_H-M   'P 1'
#
loop_
_entity.id
_entity.type
_entity.pdbx_description
1 polymer ?
#
loop_
_entity_poly.entity_id
_entity_poly.type
_entity_poly.pdbx_seq_one_letter_code
_entity_poly.pdbx_strand_id
1 'polypeptide(L)'
;MKKRNLLLSLTALATVSSAFLGAACNSSGENVNDATIVINLKKELQSLQNQQKDSNQQKEKLESELADLKQKIAQQSVDVELAQEEVNNKIEEINNLQKEIDLLNGTEIETNNLSAKELFKLVVTFLKDDFPNAMAEQSPDAFKENKELFDKISTQVTEEISDLENIEENSKNVWFWQNKILFNLKRAELVAKYVDNPQNPVTITKPKSSLIDALFDWRINDISRIIEQVSSKADDAYNTQGNNGSEIKAKLIENLNTYKKQYEDAKKSALLSHQISNWYKLENEKDGVIEKIINGNSTHQRSLMPQYKLSDFKMSLFPVYKKIVDKDFIDSAKKQLTDLVAQYKSFLVNRGIDFIYSVRYKKLFDEIRDITNTLVSATQEGNLEYFTEYSTKEKFQKFIDSSKETLFKGLLIDNSSAKREMNDKVDSNFNLNNNASLAAKFIGELTTKSNKDSNAKKLLFSSLIREFQTKIKAIFDMNHETFTQSFARYQEYLVLVKEFTIVKNLVNLHTDLEENIETDNLKNLLKWDNSSKYQALIESAKKNKERDNSNLQEQKTLIETLKLQHQFTNKNSAIQFIQELSSASKNVSDTFTKNFDLTVNQNTNSPVGVWAHMYGDDGAKKIVKLITDFNKEVQKLHSLSSTLDEQNLKNEIEVIINHGKLVIANIYGGKEGTTIDSFYGKFNILAKNSYLTPGDEYYEPAIKILNQIVGIYDQFISNEFASKDNAIKFVNDKLVQIGAIIETFKTITEYGRDWEYLENSSELKQLLNEQISSFKTKVEEFKTKAATINDESWKAIIDSIVKLSKENKQKFGSVSDNNPPIVDVLKETLDSYDNEIRRAKKKMENIPTYGKVFSGHEVYILLRYWSKTMRSDFEKNKLQKEQFKNDPFALWLENELKSITKYSEYKQIMKVESNDETWDVADPKLIPEIHAKFTELETNYAKALIDWFNGKNSDKKDELKSDLLQKREAYYTWLNELKSRDIHFGNKFIRFGADQYWGLDDNYDRFDAASLLLLYAKSFALSSVMNDLYEEYLK
;
A
#
# COMPACT_ATOMS: atom_id res chain seq x y z
N MET A 1 81.69 48.27 -52.74
CA MET A 1 83.05 48.87 -52.76
C MET A 1 83.67 48.63 -51.39
N LYS A 2 84.93 48.25 -51.16
CA LYS A 2 86.08 48.01 -52.05
C LYS A 2 86.53 46.52 -51.99
N LYS A 3 86.92 46.04 -53.17
CA LYS A 3 87.72 44.87 -53.57
C LYS A 3 88.65 44.30 -52.47
N ARG A 4 88.78 42.97 -52.26
CA ARG A 4 89.16 41.89 -53.22
C ARG A 4 90.55 42.13 -53.83
N ASN A 5 91.61 41.87 -53.05
CA ASN A 5 92.99 41.64 -53.51
C ASN A 5 93.88 41.18 -52.32
N LEU A 6 94.16 39.87 -52.22
CA LEU A 6 95.47 39.28 -51.83
C LEU A 6 95.49 37.73 -51.84
N LEU A 7 94.40 37.07 -52.22
CA LEU A 7 94.46 35.70 -52.77
C LEU A 7 95.18 35.75 -54.14
N LEU A 8 96.52 35.74 -54.13
CA LEU A 8 97.45 35.28 -55.19
C LEU A 8 98.90 35.72 -54.90
N SER A 9 99.54 35.11 -53.89
CA SER A 9 101.00 34.90 -53.89
C SER A 9 101.37 33.70 -53.04
N LEU A 10 101.12 32.52 -53.64
CA LEU A 10 102.04 31.39 -53.76
C LEU A 10 102.72 30.93 -52.44
N THR A 11 102.29 29.84 -51.79
CA THR A 11 102.62 28.44 -52.17
C THR A 11 104.04 28.23 -52.72
N ALA A 12 105.05 28.91 -52.16
CA ALA A 12 106.45 28.76 -52.55
C ALA A 12 107.47 28.93 -51.38
N LEU A 13 107.09 28.58 -50.14
CA LEU A 13 108.01 28.58 -48.98
C LEU A 13 107.98 27.30 -48.14
N ALA A 14 107.41 26.22 -48.67
CA ALA A 14 107.49 24.86 -48.12
C ALA A 14 108.29 23.91 -49.04
N THR A 15 109.32 24.44 -49.71
CA THR A 15 110.32 23.69 -50.50
C THR A 15 111.48 24.61 -50.90
N VAL A 16 112.46 24.84 -50.01
CA VAL A 16 113.93 24.79 -50.27
C VAL A 16 114.63 24.84 -48.90
N SER A 17 114.66 23.69 -48.22
CA SER A 17 115.58 23.43 -47.09
C SER A 17 116.64 22.41 -47.53
N SER A 18 117.29 22.68 -48.67
CA SER A 18 118.32 21.79 -49.25
C SER A 18 119.18 22.48 -50.31
N ALA A 19 119.93 23.52 -49.90
CA ALA A 19 121.10 24.02 -50.63
C ALA A 19 122.06 24.74 -49.66
N PHE A 20 122.90 23.97 -48.97
CA PHE A 20 124.06 24.47 -48.22
C PHE A 20 125.16 24.84 -49.23
N LEU A 21 125.89 25.93 -48.97
CA LEU A 21 127.23 26.28 -49.51
C LEU A 21 127.41 26.44 -51.04
N GLY A 22 127.99 27.58 -51.44
CA GLY A 22 128.61 27.73 -52.76
C GLY A 22 129.04 29.16 -53.10
N ALA A 23 130.34 29.46 -52.98
CA ALA A 23 131.13 30.56 -53.56
C ALA A 23 130.44 31.95 -53.75
N ALA A 24 130.83 33.02 -53.07
CA ALA A 24 132.12 33.73 -53.23
C ALA A 24 132.39 34.25 -54.66
N CYS A 25 132.04 35.52 -54.91
CA CYS A 25 132.83 36.47 -55.73
C CYS A 25 132.26 37.90 -55.62
N ASN A 26 133.11 38.85 -55.20
CA ASN A 26 133.19 40.32 -55.47
C ASN A 26 131.96 41.06 -56.08
N SER A 27 131.60 42.30 -55.71
CA SER A 27 132.28 43.47 -55.10
C SER A 27 131.20 44.51 -54.67
N SER A 28 131.37 45.57 -53.84
CA SER A 28 132.52 46.26 -53.20
C SER A 28 132.01 47.34 -52.21
N GLY A 29 132.70 47.58 -51.08
CA GLY A 29 132.75 48.85 -50.30
C GLY A 29 131.46 49.36 -49.60
N GLU A 30 131.49 50.05 -48.45
CA GLU A 30 132.57 50.53 -47.56
C GLU A 30 132.14 50.55 -46.07
N ASN A 31 133.09 50.66 -45.13
CA ASN A 31 132.89 50.65 -43.66
C ASN A 31 132.90 52.06 -43.03
N VAL A 32 132.17 52.27 -41.91
CA VAL A 32 132.58 53.17 -40.80
C VAL A 32 132.07 52.65 -39.43
N ASN A 33 132.90 52.67 -38.38
CA ASN A 33 132.59 52.24 -36.98
C ASN A 33 131.57 53.19 -36.30
N ASP A 34 130.79 52.89 -35.25
CA ASP A 34 130.75 51.86 -34.18
C ASP A 34 131.68 51.97 -32.93
N ALA A 35 131.05 51.72 -31.77
CA ALA A 35 131.53 51.34 -30.43
C ALA A 35 130.35 51.49 -29.42
N THR A 36 129.62 52.61 -29.52
CA THR A 36 128.50 52.98 -28.65
C THR A 36 127.26 52.10 -28.86
N ILE A 37 127.10 51.53 -30.06
CA ILE A 37 125.93 50.73 -30.45
C ILE A 37 125.85 49.44 -29.62
N VAL A 38 126.98 48.77 -29.40
CA VAL A 38 127.07 47.47 -28.70
C VAL A 38 126.57 47.52 -27.26
N ILE A 39 126.78 48.62 -26.53
CA ILE A 39 126.34 48.76 -25.13
C ILE A 39 124.83 48.97 -25.04
N ASN A 40 124.25 49.78 -25.93
CA ASN A 40 122.81 50.01 -25.97
C ASN A 40 122.06 48.74 -26.41
N LEU A 41 122.56 48.04 -27.45
CA LEU A 41 122.02 46.75 -27.87
C LEU A 41 121.95 45.74 -26.72
N LYS A 42 122.94 45.70 -25.82
CA LYS A 42 122.92 44.79 -24.66
C LYS A 42 121.79 45.09 -23.67
N LYS A 43 121.50 46.36 -23.37
CA LYS A 43 120.38 46.75 -22.51
C LYS A 43 119.04 46.47 -23.18
N GLU A 44 118.94 46.75 -24.47
CA GLU A 44 117.73 46.52 -25.26
C GLU A 44 117.41 45.01 -25.36
N LEU A 45 118.43 44.16 -25.58
CA LEU A 45 118.28 42.71 -25.58
C LEU A 45 117.78 42.15 -24.24
N GLN A 46 118.26 42.71 -23.12
CA GLN A 46 117.83 42.30 -21.78
C GLN A 46 116.39 42.76 -21.45
N SER A 47 115.97 43.92 -21.96
CA SER A 47 114.57 44.37 -21.92
C SER A 47 113.65 43.45 -22.71
N LEU A 48 114.05 43.10 -23.94
CA LEU A 48 113.31 42.20 -24.83
C LEU A 48 113.17 40.79 -24.24
N GLN A 49 114.21 40.26 -23.58
CA GLN A 49 114.16 38.97 -22.90
C GLN A 49 113.13 38.93 -21.75
N ASN A 50 113.01 40.01 -20.97
CA ASN A 50 112.01 40.10 -19.92
C ASN A 50 110.59 40.20 -20.51
N GLN A 51 110.36 41.05 -21.52
CA GLN A 51 109.07 41.13 -22.21
C GLN A 51 108.66 39.79 -22.86
N GLN A 52 109.61 39.05 -23.43
CA GLN A 52 109.36 37.72 -23.99
C GLN A 52 108.94 36.71 -22.90
N LYS A 53 109.51 36.81 -21.70
CA LYS A 53 109.15 35.93 -20.57
C LYS A 53 107.74 36.20 -20.06
N ASP A 54 107.38 37.47 -19.89
CA ASP A 54 106.04 37.87 -19.43
C ASP A 54 104.97 37.50 -20.49
N SER A 55 105.28 37.72 -21.77
CA SER A 55 104.42 37.31 -22.89
C SER A 55 104.22 35.79 -22.95
N ASN A 56 105.26 34.99 -22.68
CA ASN A 56 105.14 33.53 -22.60
C ASN A 56 104.24 33.08 -21.44
N GLN A 57 104.35 33.68 -20.25
CA GLN A 57 103.45 33.36 -19.13
C GLN A 57 101.99 33.73 -19.43
N GLN A 58 101.76 34.85 -20.13
CA GLN A 58 100.43 35.26 -20.55
C GLN A 58 99.86 34.31 -21.62
N LYS A 59 100.70 33.80 -22.52
CA LYS A 59 100.35 32.77 -23.51
C LYS A 59 99.99 31.44 -22.85
N GLU A 60 100.79 30.94 -21.92
CA GLU A 60 100.50 29.70 -21.18
C GLU A 60 99.16 29.77 -20.44
N LYS A 61 98.85 30.91 -19.82
CA LYS A 61 97.56 31.12 -19.16
C LYS A 61 96.38 31.10 -20.15
N LEU A 62 96.51 31.78 -21.29
CA LEU A 62 95.49 31.76 -22.34
C LEU A 62 95.33 30.37 -22.97
N GLU A 63 96.42 29.61 -23.15
CA GLU A 63 96.37 28.23 -23.65
C GLU A 63 95.63 27.30 -22.66
N SER A 64 95.81 27.51 -21.34
CA SER A 64 95.05 26.80 -20.30
C SER A 64 93.56 27.16 -20.29
N GLU A 65 93.21 28.45 -20.38
CA GLU A 65 91.81 28.90 -20.42
C GLU A 65 91.09 28.41 -21.69
N LEU A 66 91.81 28.38 -22.83
CA LEU A 66 91.29 27.90 -24.12
C LEU A 66 91.13 26.37 -24.16
N ALA A 67 91.95 25.62 -23.43
CA ALA A 67 91.77 24.18 -23.23
C ALA A 67 90.52 23.87 -22.38
N ASP A 68 90.32 24.58 -21.27
CA ASP A 68 89.16 24.40 -20.38
C ASP A 68 87.84 24.79 -21.08
N LEU A 69 87.84 25.86 -21.89
CA LEU A 69 86.70 26.22 -22.74
C LEU A 69 86.40 25.17 -23.82
N LYS A 70 87.43 24.60 -24.47
CA LYS A 70 87.24 23.50 -25.44
C LYS A 70 86.63 22.26 -24.77
N GLN A 71 87.07 21.93 -23.55
CA GLN A 71 86.53 20.81 -22.79
C GLN A 71 85.06 21.06 -22.41
N LYS A 72 84.70 22.27 -21.97
CA LYS A 72 83.30 22.64 -21.67
C LYS A 72 82.39 22.62 -22.90
N ILE A 73 82.87 23.08 -24.06
CA ILE A 73 82.12 23.01 -25.32
C ILE A 73 81.93 21.55 -25.75
N ALA A 74 82.97 20.71 -25.65
CA ALA A 74 82.87 19.29 -25.95
C ALA A 74 81.86 18.57 -25.04
N GLN A 75 81.87 18.87 -23.73
CA GLN A 75 80.90 18.32 -22.79
C GLN A 75 79.48 18.78 -23.13
N GLN A 76 79.27 20.08 -23.39
CA GLN A 76 77.95 20.58 -23.80
C GLN A 76 77.46 19.98 -25.13
N SER A 77 78.34 19.68 -26.09
CA SER A 77 77.91 18.99 -27.31
C SER A 77 77.44 17.57 -27.04
N VAL A 78 78.11 16.83 -26.14
CA VAL A 78 77.70 15.48 -25.74
C VAL A 78 76.40 15.51 -24.93
N ASP A 79 76.26 16.45 -24.00
CA ASP A 79 75.03 16.60 -23.20
C ASP A 79 73.82 16.97 -24.09
N VAL A 80 74.03 17.77 -25.15
CA VAL A 80 73.00 18.10 -26.15
C VAL A 80 72.69 16.91 -27.07
N GLU A 81 73.69 16.13 -27.49
CA GLU A 81 73.45 14.89 -28.26
C GLU A 81 72.62 13.88 -27.45
N LEU A 82 72.98 13.65 -26.18
CA LEU A 82 72.24 12.75 -25.28
C LEU A 82 70.81 13.24 -25.02
N ALA A 83 70.62 14.56 -24.80
CA ALA A 83 69.28 15.13 -24.65
C ALA A 83 68.45 15.03 -25.95
N GLN A 84 69.07 15.19 -27.12
CA GLN A 84 68.41 15.02 -28.41
C GLN A 84 68.04 13.56 -28.67
N GLU A 85 68.89 12.61 -28.27
CA GLU A 85 68.63 11.17 -28.34
C GLU A 85 67.47 10.78 -27.41
N GLU A 86 67.43 11.31 -26.16
CA GLU A 86 66.29 11.09 -25.25
C GLU A 86 64.98 11.69 -25.80
N VAL A 87 65.03 12.89 -26.40
CA VAL A 87 63.87 13.50 -27.07
C VAL A 87 63.40 12.66 -28.25
N ASN A 88 64.32 12.15 -29.08
CA ASN A 88 63.98 11.28 -30.22
C ASN A 88 63.32 9.97 -29.75
N ASN A 89 63.87 9.33 -28.70
CA ASN A 89 63.31 8.11 -28.10
C ASN A 89 61.90 8.36 -27.54
N LYS A 90 61.66 9.50 -26.87
CA LYS A 90 60.32 9.86 -26.38
C LYS A 90 59.34 10.20 -27.50
N ILE A 91 59.80 10.79 -28.59
CA ILE A 91 58.98 10.98 -29.81
C ILE A 91 58.60 9.62 -30.41
N GLU A 92 59.52 8.66 -30.44
CA GLU A 92 59.23 7.30 -30.92
C GLU A 92 58.25 6.55 -29.99
N GLU A 93 58.41 6.66 -28.67
CA GLU A 93 57.47 6.11 -27.68
C GLU A 93 56.07 6.73 -27.81
N ILE A 94 55.97 8.07 -27.94
CA ILE A 94 54.70 8.76 -28.20
C ILE A 94 54.08 8.31 -29.53
N ASN A 95 54.87 8.16 -30.60
CA ASN A 95 54.37 7.69 -31.89
C ASN A 95 53.89 6.24 -31.85
N ASN A 96 54.50 5.39 -31.01
CA ASN A 96 54.07 4.01 -30.84
C ASN A 96 52.80 3.91 -29.97
N LEU A 97 52.74 4.67 -28.87
CA LEU A 97 51.52 4.82 -28.06
C LEU A 97 50.37 5.41 -28.86
N GLN A 98 50.63 6.40 -29.73
CA GLN A 98 49.62 6.97 -30.62
C GLN A 98 49.09 5.90 -31.59
N LYS A 99 49.96 5.09 -32.20
CA LYS A 99 49.54 3.97 -33.07
C LYS A 99 48.73 2.91 -32.31
N GLU A 100 49.10 2.58 -31.06
CA GLU A 100 48.30 1.66 -30.22
C GLU A 100 46.93 2.27 -29.86
N ILE A 101 46.88 3.56 -29.52
CA ILE A 101 45.65 4.30 -29.26
C ILE A 101 44.75 4.35 -30.50
N ASP A 102 45.31 4.60 -31.69
CA ASP A 102 44.57 4.64 -32.95
C ASP A 102 44.03 3.22 -33.31
N LEU A 103 44.82 2.16 -33.07
CA LEU A 103 44.39 0.76 -33.18
C LEU A 103 43.28 0.38 -32.17
N LEU A 104 43.28 0.97 -30.97
CA LEU A 104 42.28 0.70 -29.92
C LEU A 104 41.00 1.52 -30.09
N ASN A 105 41.08 2.75 -30.60
CA ASN A 105 39.94 3.63 -30.84
C ASN A 105 39.11 3.19 -32.06
N GLY A 106 39.77 2.62 -33.07
CA GLY A 106 39.16 2.17 -34.31
C GLY A 106 39.07 3.26 -35.37
N THR A 107 38.62 2.87 -36.56
CA THR A 107 38.49 3.73 -37.73
C THR A 107 37.42 4.80 -37.48
N GLU A 108 37.82 6.07 -37.37
CA GLU A 108 36.86 7.17 -37.26
C GLU A 108 35.91 7.24 -38.47
N ILE A 109 34.67 7.63 -38.20
CA ILE A 109 33.70 7.94 -39.25
C ILE A 109 33.93 9.39 -39.66
N GLU A 110 34.32 9.64 -40.91
CA GLU A 110 34.64 10.99 -41.37
C GLU A 110 33.40 11.89 -41.28
N THR A 111 33.51 12.98 -40.51
CA THR A 111 32.47 14.01 -40.39
C THR A 111 32.97 15.35 -40.88
N ASN A 112 32.05 16.21 -41.31
CA ASN A 112 32.38 17.60 -41.60
C ASN A 112 32.92 18.36 -40.35
N ASN A 113 33.68 19.43 -40.60
CA ASN A 113 34.19 20.33 -39.55
C ASN A 113 33.13 21.34 -39.08
N LEU A 114 31.86 20.92 -38.99
CA LEU A 114 30.75 21.77 -38.56
C LEU A 114 30.10 21.15 -37.31
N SER A 115 29.78 21.97 -36.32
CA SER A 115 28.92 21.59 -35.21
C SER A 115 28.09 22.78 -34.75
N ALA A 116 26.79 22.54 -34.61
CA ALA A 116 25.83 23.48 -34.05
C ALA A 116 26.08 23.67 -32.55
N LYS A 117 26.49 22.61 -31.84
CA LYS A 117 26.87 22.67 -30.42
C LYS A 117 28.12 23.52 -30.21
N GLU A 118 29.12 23.39 -31.07
CA GLU A 118 30.33 24.24 -31.03
C GLU A 118 30.03 25.69 -31.42
N LEU A 119 29.22 25.92 -32.46
CA LEU A 119 28.80 27.26 -32.85
C LEU A 119 27.99 27.95 -31.74
N PHE A 120 27.06 27.23 -31.10
CA PHE A 120 26.32 27.74 -29.96
C PHE A 120 27.28 28.18 -28.86
N LYS A 121 28.19 27.29 -28.43
CA LYS A 121 29.22 27.60 -27.41
C LYS A 121 30.06 28.82 -27.81
N LEU A 122 30.51 28.92 -29.06
CA LEU A 122 31.30 30.04 -29.57
C LEU A 122 30.56 31.38 -29.44
N VAL A 123 29.31 31.46 -29.90
CA VAL A 123 28.49 32.68 -29.82
C VAL A 123 28.20 33.04 -28.36
N VAL A 124 27.88 32.04 -27.55
CA VAL A 124 27.57 32.18 -26.12
C VAL A 124 28.76 32.71 -25.33
N THR A 125 29.95 32.08 -25.45
CA THR A 125 31.18 32.55 -24.78
C THR A 125 31.56 33.95 -25.25
N PHE A 126 31.36 34.28 -26.52
CA PHE A 126 31.64 35.62 -27.04
C PHE A 126 30.72 36.69 -26.41
N LEU A 127 29.42 36.41 -26.28
CA LEU A 127 28.44 37.35 -25.71
C LEU A 127 28.52 37.44 -24.17
N LYS A 128 28.93 36.36 -23.50
CA LYS A 128 29.04 36.27 -22.04
C LYS A 128 30.36 36.84 -21.51
N ASP A 129 31.48 36.47 -22.14
CA ASP A 129 32.81 36.69 -21.60
C ASP A 129 33.62 37.65 -22.48
N ASP A 130 33.84 37.34 -23.77
CA ASP A 130 34.79 38.10 -24.61
C ASP A 130 34.38 39.57 -24.78
N PHE A 131 33.14 39.82 -25.18
CA PHE A 131 32.66 41.17 -25.46
C PHE A 131 32.42 42.00 -24.18
N PRO A 132 31.79 41.48 -23.10
CA PRO A 132 31.66 42.23 -21.85
C PRO A 132 33.02 42.57 -21.21
N ASN A 133 34.00 41.67 -21.26
CA ASN A 133 35.34 41.96 -20.73
C ASN A 133 36.07 43.05 -21.56
N ALA A 134 36.04 42.95 -22.89
CA ALA A 134 36.61 43.99 -23.76
C ALA A 134 35.91 45.35 -23.59
N MET A 135 34.59 45.37 -23.39
CA MET A 135 33.84 46.58 -23.05
C MET A 135 34.26 47.16 -21.70
N ALA A 136 34.44 46.33 -20.67
CA ALA A 136 34.86 46.77 -19.34
C ALA A 136 36.27 47.39 -19.33
N GLU A 137 37.17 46.86 -20.15
CA GLU A 137 38.55 47.35 -20.29
C GLU A 137 38.65 48.60 -21.18
N GLN A 138 38.05 48.56 -22.38
CA GLN A 138 38.25 49.58 -23.43
C GLN A 138 37.19 50.69 -23.43
N SER A 139 36.05 50.50 -22.75
CA SER A 139 34.95 51.46 -22.69
C SER A 139 34.18 51.37 -21.35
N PRO A 140 34.86 51.57 -20.21
CA PRO A 140 34.34 51.26 -18.87
C PRO A 140 33.05 52.00 -18.50
N ASP A 141 32.82 53.21 -19.01
CA ASP A 141 31.60 53.96 -18.70
C ASP A 141 30.40 53.46 -19.51
N ALA A 142 30.58 53.15 -20.80
CA ALA A 142 29.56 52.47 -21.61
C ALA A 142 29.27 51.05 -21.06
N PHE A 143 30.28 50.37 -20.50
CA PHE A 143 30.09 49.10 -19.80
C PHE A 143 29.22 49.26 -18.55
N LYS A 144 29.46 50.29 -17.71
CA LYS A 144 28.60 50.59 -16.55
C LYS A 144 27.16 50.93 -16.95
N GLU A 145 26.98 51.75 -17.98
CA GLU A 145 25.64 52.13 -18.50
C GLU A 145 24.82 50.92 -18.95
N ASN A 146 25.47 49.92 -19.57
CA ASN A 146 24.81 48.72 -20.09
C ASN A 146 24.95 47.51 -19.15
N LYS A 147 25.46 47.69 -17.93
CA LYS A 147 25.83 46.59 -17.02
C LYS A 147 24.66 45.64 -16.73
N GLU A 148 23.48 46.18 -16.43
CA GLU A 148 22.29 45.36 -16.14
C GLU A 148 21.89 44.49 -17.35
N LEU A 149 22.13 44.96 -18.58
CA LEU A 149 21.88 44.20 -19.80
C LEU A 149 22.94 43.13 -20.03
N PHE A 150 24.22 43.41 -19.75
CA PHE A 150 25.30 42.40 -19.74
C PHE A 150 25.07 41.32 -18.69
N ASP A 151 24.71 41.69 -17.45
CA ASP A 151 24.42 40.76 -16.36
C ASP A 151 23.21 39.86 -16.69
N LYS A 152 22.15 40.41 -17.31
CA LYS A 152 20.99 39.64 -17.81
C LYS A 152 21.35 38.68 -18.93
N ILE A 153 22.13 39.11 -19.92
CA ILE A 153 22.61 38.25 -21.01
C ILE A 153 23.46 37.12 -20.42
N SER A 154 24.44 37.43 -19.57
CA SER A 154 25.34 36.46 -18.94
C SER A 154 24.59 35.42 -18.10
N THR A 155 23.60 35.84 -17.31
CA THR A 155 22.78 34.94 -16.48
C THR A 155 21.98 33.96 -17.35
N GLN A 156 21.16 34.48 -18.28
CA GLN A 156 20.31 33.65 -19.14
C GLN A 156 21.12 32.71 -20.04
N VAL A 157 22.27 33.18 -20.52
CA VAL A 157 23.20 32.36 -21.31
C VAL A 157 23.85 31.27 -20.46
N THR A 158 24.12 31.52 -19.17
CA THR A 158 24.70 30.51 -18.27
C THR A 158 23.70 29.40 -17.93
N GLU A 159 22.43 29.75 -17.65
CA GLU A 159 21.33 28.79 -17.49
C GLU A 159 21.15 27.94 -18.77
N GLU A 160 21.16 28.59 -19.94
CA GLU A 160 21.10 27.89 -21.23
C GLU A 160 22.30 26.99 -21.54
N ILE A 161 23.48 27.14 -20.90
CA ILE A 161 24.58 26.18 -21.11
C ILE A 161 24.29 24.87 -20.37
N SER A 162 23.90 24.94 -19.09
CA SER A 162 23.77 23.74 -18.24
C SER A 162 22.66 22.80 -18.70
N ASP A 163 21.53 23.34 -19.15
CA ASP A 163 20.40 22.53 -19.64
C ASP A 163 20.74 21.79 -20.96
N LEU A 164 21.75 22.28 -21.70
CA LEU A 164 22.01 21.88 -23.08
C LEU A 164 23.27 21.02 -23.28
N GLU A 165 24.05 20.77 -22.22
CA GLU A 165 25.18 19.85 -22.28
C GLU A 165 24.75 18.42 -22.68
N ASN A 166 23.56 18.00 -22.26
CA ASN A 166 23.01 16.67 -22.50
C ASN A 166 22.14 16.57 -23.78
N ILE A 167 21.93 17.67 -24.51
CA ILE A 167 21.22 17.61 -25.79
C ILE A 167 22.19 17.18 -26.90
N GLU A 168 21.77 16.16 -27.65
CA GLU A 168 22.51 15.61 -28.78
C GLU A 168 22.33 16.45 -30.05
N GLU A 169 23.35 16.44 -30.92
CA GLU A 169 23.32 17.09 -32.22
C GLU A 169 22.90 16.09 -33.32
N ASN A 170 21.65 15.63 -33.26
CA ASN A 170 21.08 14.62 -34.15
C ASN A 170 19.89 15.17 -34.95
N SER A 171 19.34 14.38 -35.89
CA SER A 171 18.23 14.78 -36.77
C SER A 171 16.96 15.23 -36.03
N LYS A 172 16.70 14.74 -34.81
CA LYS A 172 15.54 15.11 -33.97
C LYS A 172 15.70 16.52 -33.39
N ASN A 173 16.94 16.94 -33.11
CA ASN A 173 17.25 18.19 -32.42
C ASN A 173 17.73 19.33 -33.34
N VAL A 174 17.73 19.13 -34.67
CA VAL A 174 18.08 20.15 -35.68
C VAL A 174 17.38 21.49 -35.41
N TRP A 175 16.04 21.51 -35.38
CA TRP A 175 15.29 22.76 -35.17
C TRP A 175 15.53 23.40 -33.80
N PHE A 176 15.83 22.59 -32.78
CA PHE A 176 16.16 23.08 -31.45
C PHE A 176 17.47 23.89 -31.48
N TRP A 177 18.54 23.31 -32.05
CA TRP A 177 19.84 23.96 -32.14
C TRP A 177 19.82 25.22 -33.02
N GLN A 178 19.19 25.15 -34.20
CA GLN A 178 19.00 26.32 -35.07
C GLN A 178 18.36 27.51 -34.31
N ASN A 179 17.28 27.24 -33.56
CA ASN A 179 16.58 28.29 -32.84
C ASN A 179 17.44 28.90 -31.72
N LYS A 180 18.14 28.07 -30.93
CA LYS A 180 19.02 28.57 -29.85
C LYS A 180 20.20 29.42 -30.35
N ILE A 181 20.78 29.06 -31.50
CA ILE A 181 21.89 29.80 -32.11
C ILE A 181 21.40 31.12 -32.70
N LEU A 182 20.31 31.11 -33.48
CA LEU A 182 19.73 32.33 -34.04
C LEU A 182 19.22 33.28 -32.94
N PHE A 183 18.63 32.75 -31.87
CA PHE A 183 18.16 33.53 -30.72
C PHE A 183 19.30 34.27 -30.01
N ASN A 184 20.44 33.61 -29.77
CA ASN A 184 21.58 34.28 -29.14
C ASN A 184 22.31 35.21 -30.11
N LEU A 185 22.42 34.88 -31.41
CA LEU A 185 22.95 35.84 -32.41
C LEU A 185 22.10 37.12 -32.53
N LYS A 186 20.78 37.05 -32.32
CA LYS A 186 19.91 38.24 -32.23
C LYS A 186 20.19 39.14 -31.02
N ARG A 187 20.90 38.67 -29.99
CA ARG A 187 21.28 39.46 -28.80
C ARG A 187 22.55 40.29 -29.01
N ALA A 188 23.23 40.13 -30.15
CA ALA A 188 24.47 40.85 -30.48
C ALA A 188 24.28 42.33 -30.86
N GLU A 189 23.15 42.96 -30.52
CA GLU A 189 22.88 44.38 -30.78
C GLU A 189 23.95 45.31 -30.19
N LEU A 190 24.36 45.07 -28.93
CA LEU A 190 25.45 45.83 -28.31
C LEU A 190 26.79 45.60 -29.02
N VAL A 191 27.07 44.37 -29.48
CA VAL A 191 28.27 44.07 -30.27
C VAL A 191 28.28 44.94 -31.52
N ALA A 192 27.17 44.97 -32.26
CA ALA A 192 27.03 45.76 -33.48
C ALA A 192 27.09 47.28 -33.27
N LYS A 193 26.66 47.76 -32.10
CA LYS A 193 26.69 49.16 -31.68
C LYS A 193 28.11 49.65 -31.33
N TYR A 194 28.94 48.81 -30.71
CA TYR A 194 30.25 49.23 -30.19
C TYR A 194 31.46 48.72 -31.00
N VAL A 195 31.40 47.56 -31.66
CA VAL A 195 32.52 47.02 -32.46
C VAL A 195 32.73 47.83 -33.74
N ASP A 196 31.64 48.24 -34.40
CA ASP A 196 31.69 49.01 -35.65
C ASP A 196 31.45 50.52 -35.42
N ASN A 197 31.70 51.02 -34.20
CA ASN A 197 31.54 52.44 -33.88
C ASN A 197 32.69 53.24 -34.54
N PRO A 198 32.42 54.18 -35.46
CA PRO A 198 33.47 54.90 -36.20
C PRO A 198 34.24 55.92 -35.35
N GLN A 199 33.79 56.24 -34.13
CA GLN A 199 34.47 57.19 -33.23
C GLN A 199 35.26 56.51 -32.10
N ASN A 200 34.78 55.39 -31.58
CA ASN A 200 35.50 54.61 -30.56
C ASN A 200 35.10 53.11 -30.63
N PRO A 201 35.76 52.30 -31.48
CA PRO A 201 35.41 50.90 -31.67
C PRO A 201 36.02 49.99 -30.60
N VAL A 202 35.21 49.11 -30.01
CA VAL A 202 35.70 48.08 -29.08
C VAL A 202 36.26 46.90 -29.86
N THR A 203 37.55 46.61 -29.63
CA THR A 203 38.35 45.68 -30.45
C THR A 203 38.55 44.36 -29.73
N ILE A 204 38.25 43.25 -30.41
CA ILE A 204 38.45 41.87 -29.91
C ILE A 204 39.27 41.11 -30.94
N THR A 205 40.46 40.66 -30.56
CA THR A 205 41.46 40.08 -31.47
C THR A 205 41.20 38.62 -31.85
N LYS A 206 40.03 38.05 -31.50
CA LYS A 206 39.69 36.67 -31.89
C LYS A 206 39.56 36.55 -33.42
N PRO A 207 40.29 35.59 -34.05
CA PRO A 207 40.23 35.40 -35.49
C PRO A 207 38.82 34.97 -35.91
N LYS A 208 38.48 35.24 -37.18
CA LYS A 208 37.19 34.84 -37.75
C LYS A 208 36.95 33.32 -37.65
N SER A 209 35.69 32.93 -37.47
CA SER A 209 35.26 31.53 -37.37
C SER A 209 34.70 30.99 -38.68
N SER A 210 35.13 29.78 -39.05
CA SER A 210 34.56 29.00 -40.15
C SER A 210 33.09 28.61 -39.92
N LEU A 211 32.67 28.42 -38.67
CA LEU A 211 31.29 28.10 -38.31
C LEU A 211 30.35 29.28 -38.58
N ILE A 212 30.83 30.52 -38.41
CA ILE A 212 30.07 31.73 -38.75
C ILE A 212 30.12 31.98 -40.28
N ASP A 213 31.26 31.73 -40.94
CA ASP A 213 31.35 31.78 -42.40
C ASP A 213 30.34 30.83 -43.08
N ALA A 214 30.11 29.65 -42.51
CA ALA A 214 29.09 28.71 -42.97
C ALA A 214 27.65 29.28 -42.86
N LEU A 215 27.37 30.16 -41.89
CA LEU A 215 26.09 30.87 -41.81
C LEU A 215 25.94 31.91 -42.94
N PHE A 216 27.01 32.64 -43.26
CA PHE A 216 27.01 33.55 -44.41
C PHE A 216 26.77 32.77 -45.70
N ASP A 217 27.49 31.66 -45.91
CA ASP A 217 27.32 30.80 -47.10
C ASP A 217 25.91 30.21 -47.21
N TRP A 218 25.28 29.82 -46.10
CA TRP A 218 23.88 29.39 -46.07
C TRP A 218 22.96 30.43 -46.72
N ARG A 219 23.06 31.68 -46.27
CA ARG A 219 22.16 32.74 -46.73
C ARG A 219 22.47 33.17 -48.15
N ILE A 220 23.76 33.21 -48.53
CA ILE A 220 24.21 33.44 -49.91
C ILE A 220 23.62 32.37 -50.86
N ASN A 221 23.62 31.10 -50.43
CA ASN A 221 23.06 29.99 -51.20
C ASN A 221 21.52 30.05 -51.29
N ASP A 222 20.82 30.33 -50.19
CA ASP A 222 19.36 30.52 -50.23
C ASP A 222 18.96 31.71 -51.11
N ILE A 223 19.66 32.85 -51.04
CA ILE A 223 19.42 33.99 -51.95
C ILE A 223 19.69 33.60 -53.40
N SER A 224 20.73 32.80 -53.68
CA SER A 224 21.02 32.30 -55.03
C SER A 224 19.89 31.40 -55.55
N ARG A 225 19.33 30.51 -54.72
CA ARG A 225 18.14 29.70 -55.05
C ARG A 225 16.91 30.56 -55.31
N ILE A 226 16.70 31.64 -54.55
CA ILE A 226 15.60 32.59 -54.78
C ILE A 226 15.78 33.31 -56.12
N ILE A 227 16.99 33.76 -56.45
CA ILE A 227 17.31 34.39 -57.75
C ILE A 227 16.99 33.45 -58.91
N GLU A 228 17.43 32.19 -58.84
CA GLU A 228 17.16 31.17 -59.85
C GLU A 228 15.65 30.94 -60.05
N GLN A 229 14.91 30.77 -58.96
CA GLN A 229 13.46 30.52 -58.98
C GLN A 229 12.64 31.76 -59.43
N VAL A 230 13.05 32.98 -59.09
CA VAL A 230 12.46 34.22 -59.63
C VAL A 230 12.78 34.35 -61.13
N SER A 231 13.99 34.00 -61.55
CA SER A 231 14.41 34.05 -62.95
C SER A 231 13.60 33.09 -63.83
N SER A 232 13.25 31.91 -63.31
CA SER A 232 12.49 30.87 -64.02
C SER A 232 10.98 31.17 -64.17
N LYS A 233 10.43 32.17 -63.48
CA LYS A 233 9.03 32.60 -63.65
C LYS A 233 8.87 33.43 -64.94
N ALA A 234 7.76 33.26 -65.65
CA ALA A 234 7.42 34.10 -66.79
C ALA A 234 7.22 35.57 -66.35
N ASP A 235 7.61 36.53 -67.20
CA ASP A 235 7.62 37.95 -66.84
C ASP A 235 6.20 38.49 -66.52
N ASP A 236 5.17 37.94 -67.17
CA ASP A 236 3.77 38.27 -66.91
C ASP A 236 3.32 37.99 -65.46
N ALA A 237 4.00 37.11 -64.73
CA ALA A 237 3.71 36.84 -63.32
C ALA A 237 3.98 38.04 -62.39
N TYR A 238 4.68 39.07 -62.90
CA TYR A 238 5.04 40.29 -62.17
C TYR A 238 4.35 41.55 -62.70
N ASN A 239 3.46 41.45 -63.70
CA ASN A 239 2.71 42.60 -64.22
C ASN A 239 1.86 43.27 -63.13
N THR A 240 1.90 44.61 -63.06
CA THR A 240 1.08 45.42 -62.14
C THR A 240 0.49 46.63 -62.86
N GLN A 241 -0.56 47.24 -62.30
CA GLN A 241 -1.18 48.42 -62.92
C GLN A 241 -0.17 49.57 -63.04
N GLY A 242 0.31 49.83 -64.26
CA GLY A 242 1.22 50.92 -64.59
C GLY A 242 2.70 50.54 -64.78
N ASN A 243 3.12 49.29 -64.54
CA ASN A 243 4.53 48.86 -64.68
C ASN A 243 4.67 47.50 -65.39
N ASN A 244 5.70 47.40 -66.23
CA ASN A 244 6.07 46.21 -67.00
C ASN A 244 6.67 45.11 -66.10
N GLY A 245 6.15 43.88 -66.21
CA GLY A 245 6.58 42.73 -65.40
C GLY A 245 8.05 42.36 -65.58
N SER A 246 8.63 42.54 -66.78
CA SER A 246 10.05 42.25 -67.01
C SER A 246 10.98 43.23 -66.27
N GLU A 247 10.60 44.51 -66.18
CA GLU A 247 11.31 45.54 -65.41
C GLU A 247 11.22 45.27 -63.89
N ILE A 248 10.04 44.89 -63.40
CA ILE A 248 9.83 44.52 -61.99
C ILE A 248 10.67 43.29 -61.62
N LYS A 249 10.64 42.24 -62.44
CA LYS A 249 11.44 41.02 -62.25
C LYS A 249 12.94 41.31 -62.29
N ALA A 250 13.41 42.10 -63.26
CA ALA A 250 14.81 42.51 -63.34
C ALA A 250 15.25 43.25 -62.06
N LYS A 251 14.43 44.20 -61.58
CA LYS A 251 14.69 44.94 -60.33
C LYS A 251 14.67 44.06 -59.07
N LEU A 252 13.81 43.05 -59.02
CA LEU A 252 13.82 42.06 -57.92
C LEU A 252 15.11 41.23 -57.93
N ILE A 253 15.59 40.80 -59.10
CA ILE A 253 16.84 40.07 -59.26
C ILE A 253 18.06 40.97 -58.93
N GLU A 254 18.04 42.24 -59.34
CA GLU A 254 19.06 43.24 -58.99
C GLU A 254 19.15 43.46 -57.47
N ASN A 255 17.99 43.63 -56.81
CA ASN A 255 17.91 43.74 -55.35
C ASN A 255 18.44 42.48 -54.66
N LEU A 256 18.04 41.28 -55.11
CA LEU A 256 18.52 40.01 -54.54
C LEU A 256 20.04 39.83 -54.74
N ASN A 257 20.59 40.21 -55.90
CA ASN A 257 22.05 40.20 -56.12
C ASN A 257 22.77 41.21 -55.21
N THR A 258 22.17 42.37 -54.98
CA THR A 258 22.69 43.37 -54.02
C THR A 258 22.70 42.81 -52.60
N TYR A 259 21.62 42.13 -52.18
CA TYR A 259 21.53 41.48 -50.87
C TYR A 259 22.53 40.33 -50.73
N LYS A 260 22.67 39.48 -51.76
CA LYS A 260 23.68 38.42 -51.82
C LYS A 260 25.08 38.99 -51.62
N LYS A 261 25.42 40.05 -52.36
CA LYS A 261 26.70 40.74 -52.25
C LYS A 261 26.96 41.32 -50.86
N GLN A 262 25.93 41.84 -50.17
CA GLN A 262 26.06 42.32 -48.80
C GLN A 262 26.43 41.20 -47.81
N TYR A 263 25.90 39.98 -47.96
CA TYR A 263 26.36 38.82 -47.18
C TYR A 263 27.77 38.36 -47.61
N GLU A 264 28.11 38.37 -48.90
CA GLU A 264 29.46 38.03 -49.40
C GLU A 264 30.54 39.00 -48.90
N ASP A 265 30.24 40.30 -48.83
CA ASP A 265 31.15 41.32 -48.32
C ASP A 265 31.28 41.23 -46.78
N ALA A 266 30.18 40.98 -46.06
CA ALA A 266 30.20 40.74 -44.61
C ALA A 266 31.07 39.52 -44.20
N LYS A 267 31.02 38.43 -44.98
CA LYS A 267 31.84 37.21 -44.79
C LYS A 267 33.36 37.48 -44.83
N LYS A 268 33.80 38.55 -45.50
CA LYS A 268 35.23 38.91 -45.60
C LYS A 268 35.81 39.50 -44.31
N SER A 269 35.00 39.68 -43.26
CA SER A 269 35.42 40.10 -41.93
C SER A 269 36.61 39.28 -41.39
N ALA A 270 37.68 39.95 -40.97
CA ALA A 270 38.90 39.29 -40.48
C ALA A 270 38.81 38.77 -39.04
N LEU A 271 37.92 39.35 -38.22
CA LEU A 271 37.75 39.03 -36.79
C LEU A 271 36.32 38.55 -36.51
N LEU A 272 36.19 37.72 -35.47
CA LEU A 272 34.91 37.15 -35.03
C LEU A 272 33.89 38.22 -34.62
N SER A 273 34.35 39.31 -33.99
CA SER A 273 33.51 40.43 -33.56
C SER A 273 32.78 41.11 -34.72
N HIS A 274 33.49 41.38 -35.83
CA HIS A 274 32.90 41.94 -37.05
C HIS A 274 32.01 40.93 -37.77
N GLN A 275 32.35 39.62 -37.79
CA GLN A 275 31.45 38.60 -38.32
C GLN A 275 30.10 38.58 -37.57
N ILE A 276 30.13 38.57 -36.23
CA ILE A 276 28.92 38.54 -35.39
C ILE A 276 28.12 39.85 -35.54
N SER A 277 28.79 41.01 -35.55
CA SER A 277 28.16 42.31 -35.81
C SER A 277 27.46 42.35 -37.17
N ASN A 278 28.18 41.98 -38.24
CA ASN A 278 27.64 42.02 -39.60
C ASN A 278 26.51 40.99 -39.78
N TRP A 279 26.60 39.81 -39.16
CA TRP A 279 25.50 38.85 -39.13
C TRP A 279 24.25 39.45 -38.48
N TYR A 280 24.38 40.04 -37.29
CA TYR A 280 23.26 40.73 -36.62
C TYR A 280 22.66 41.83 -37.49
N LYS A 281 23.48 42.71 -38.09
CA LYS A 281 23.01 43.82 -38.95
C LYS A 281 22.22 43.33 -40.17
N LEU A 282 22.63 42.22 -40.78
CA LEU A 282 21.97 41.68 -41.96
C LEU A 282 20.71 40.85 -41.62
N GLU A 283 20.70 40.14 -40.49
CA GLU A 283 19.57 39.33 -39.98
C GLU A 283 18.64 40.07 -39.01
N ASN A 284 18.83 41.37 -38.78
CA ASN A 284 17.92 42.20 -37.98
C ASN A 284 16.56 42.36 -38.69
N GLU A 285 15.47 42.08 -37.97
CA GLU A 285 14.10 42.05 -38.51
C GLU A 285 13.40 43.41 -38.54
N LYS A 286 14.11 44.52 -38.24
CA LYS A 286 13.59 45.90 -38.28
C LYS A 286 14.12 46.80 -39.41
N ASP A 287 15.34 46.51 -39.89
CA ASP A 287 16.05 47.33 -40.89
C ASP A 287 17.02 46.50 -41.77
N GLY A 288 17.19 45.22 -41.45
CA GLY A 288 18.21 44.35 -42.03
C GLY A 288 17.91 43.94 -43.46
N VAL A 289 18.79 43.09 -44.01
CA VAL A 289 18.60 42.52 -45.34
C VAL A 289 17.56 41.40 -45.32
N ILE A 290 17.43 40.68 -44.20
CA ILE A 290 16.50 39.56 -44.08
C ILE A 290 15.02 39.96 -44.22
N GLU A 291 14.63 41.12 -43.68
CA GLU A 291 13.26 41.66 -43.77
C GLU A 291 12.84 41.95 -45.21
N LYS A 292 13.80 42.33 -46.06
CA LYS A 292 13.58 42.60 -47.48
C LYS A 292 13.36 41.31 -48.29
N ILE A 293 13.74 40.17 -47.72
CA ILE A 293 13.67 38.83 -48.35
C ILE A 293 12.49 38.01 -47.77
N ILE A 294 12.24 38.10 -46.47
CA ILE A 294 11.37 37.20 -45.68
C ILE A 294 10.34 37.99 -44.88
N ASN A 295 9.10 37.49 -44.86
CA ASN A 295 8.03 38.02 -44.01
C ASN A 295 8.21 37.56 -42.55
N GLY A 296 8.41 38.49 -41.63
CA GLY A 296 8.71 38.22 -40.21
C GLY A 296 7.54 37.75 -39.34
N ASN A 297 6.30 37.77 -39.83
CA ASN A 297 5.10 37.56 -39.00
C ASN A 297 4.80 36.10 -38.57
N SER A 298 5.73 35.15 -38.76
CA SER A 298 5.59 33.76 -38.32
C SER A 298 6.90 33.18 -37.79
N THR A 299 6.89 32.76 -36.53
CA THR A 299 8.05 32.17 -35.82
C THR A 299 8.42 30.75 -36.28
N HIS A 300 7.55 30.07 -37.03
CA HIS A 300 7.75 28.66 -37.37
C HIS A 300 7.86 28.39 -38.88
N GLN A 301 7.45 29.33 -39.72
CA GLN A 301 7.68 29.27 -41.17
C GLN A 301 7.97 30.67 -41.70
N ARG A 302 9.26 31.03 -41.76
CA ARG A 302 9.79 32.21 -42.45
C ARG A 302 9.47 32.09 -43.96
N SER A 303 8.35 32.67 -44.40
CA SER A 303 7.94 32.68 -45.80
C SER A 303 8.60 33.83 -46.57
N LEU A 304 8.86 33.64 -47.87
CA LEU A 304 9.41 34.71 -48.70
C LEU A 304 8.43 35.87 -48.84
N MET A 305 8.95 37.08 -49.00
CA MET A 305 8.11 38.26 -49.23
C MET A 305 7.21 38.07 -50.47
N PRO A 306 5.91 38.42 -50.42
CA PRO A 306 4.95 38.13 -51.49
C PRO A 306 5.33 38.65 -52.89
N GLN A 307 6.18 39.69 -52.94
CA GLN A 307 6.72 40.25 -54.17
C GLN A 307 7.50 39.25 -55.03
N TYR A 308 8.09 38.20 -54.44
CA TYR A 308 8.88 37.20 -55.18
C TYR A 308 8.02 36.17 -55.93
N LYS A 309 6.73 36.02 -55.59
CA LYS A 309 5.78 35.07 -56.22
C LYS A 309 6.18 33.59 -56.14
N LEU A 310 6.83 33.20 -55.03
CA LEU A 310 7.30 31.84 -54.75
C LEU A 310 6.59 31.25 -53.51
N SER A 311 5.32 30.85 -53.66
CA SER A 311 4.46 30.31 -52.57
C SER A 311 5.02 29.05 -51.91
N ASP A 312 5.60 28.15 -52.70
CA ASP A 312 5.99 26.81 -52.27
C ASP A 312 7.48 26.68 -51.93
N PHE A 313 8.21 27.81 -51.89
CA PHE A 313 9.64 27.82 -51.64
C PHE A 313 9.96 27.50 -50.18
N LYS A 314 10.84 26.50 -49.99
CA LYS A 314 11.39 26.14 -48.68
C LYS A 314 12.83 26.64 -48.57
N MET A 315 13.07 27.51 -47.58
CA MET A 315 14.39 27.86 -47.08
C MET A 315 15.16 26.59 -46.72
N SER A 316 16.47 26.55 -46.95
CA SER A 316 17.26 25.36 -46.60
C SER A 316 17.45 25.24 -45.09
N LEU A 317 17.69 24.01 -44.61
CA LEU A 317 18.07 23.79 -43.20
C LEU A 317 19.39 24.50 -42.89
N PHE A 318 19.52 24.98 -41.64
CA PHE A 318 20.76 25.54 -41.10
C PHE A 318 21.94 24.58 -41.38
N PRO A 319 23.12 25.03 -41.87
CA PRO A 319 24.07 24.11 -42.48
C PRO A 319 25.07 23.52 -41.48
N VAL A 320 25.18 24.10 -40.28
CA VAL A 320 26.30 23.89 -39.35
C VAL A 320 26.19 22.61 -38.52
N TYR A 321 25.33 21.67 -38.90
CA TYR A 321 25.25 20.39 -38.20
C TYR A 321 26.47 19.52 -38.49
N LYS A 322 26.89 18.79 -37.47
CA LYS A 322 27.78 17.65 -37.62
C LYS A 322 27.10 16.60 -38.50
N LYS A 323 27.75 16.26 -39.60
CA LYS A 323 27.30 15.28 -40.57
C LYS A 323 28.43 14.33 -40.92
N ILE A 324 28.07 13.08 -41.11
CA ILE A 324 28.93 12.09 -41.77
C ILE A 324 29.11 12.53 -43.23
N VAL A 325 30.36 12.57 -43.68
CA VAL A 325 30.73 12.86 -45.08
C VAL A 325 31.34 11.66 -45.80
N ASP A 326 31.76 10.64 -45.05
CA ASP A 326 32.16 9.32 -45.58
C ASP A 326 30.99 8.65 -46.30
N LYS A 327 30.94 8.78 -47.64
CA LYS A 327 29.88 8.21 -48.47
C LYS A 327 29.92 6.68 -48.52
N ASP A 328 31.10 6.08 -48.47
CA ASP A 328 31.25 4.61 -48.45
C ASP A 328 30.70 4.03 -47.14
N PHE A 329 30.94 4.70 -46.01
CA PHE A 329 30.30 4.36 -44.74
C PHE A 329 28.78 4.57 -44.80
N ILE A 330 28.29 5.71 -45.32
CA ILE A 330 26.85 5.99 -45.41
C ILE A 330 26.13 4.89 -46.20
N ASP A 331 26.63 4.50 -47.37
CA ASP A 331 25.98 3.49 -48.21
C ASP A 331 26.08 2.08 -47.58
N SER A 332 27.21 1.74 -46.96
CA SER A 332 27.40 0.49 -46.21
C SER A 332 26.47 0.40 -45.01
N ALA A 333 26.44 1.44 -44.16
CA ALA A 333 25.59 1.54 -42.98
C ALA A 333 24.10 1.52 -43.36
N LYS A 334 23.69 2.26 -44.40
CA LYS A 334 22.31 2.27 -44.91
C LYS A 334 21.87 0.87 -45.30
N LYS A 335 22.72 0.10 -46.00
CA LYS A 335 22.45 -1.29 -46.37
C LYS A 335 22.29 -2.17 -45.12
N GLN A 336 23.27 -2.17 -44.21
CA GLN A 336 23.23 -3.01 -43.01
C GLN A 336 22.02 -2.69 -42.11
N LEU A 337 21.67 -1.41 -41.94
CA LEU A 337 20.51 -0.99 -41.15
C LEU A 337 19.19 -1.37 -41.84
N THR A 338 19.10 -1.25 -43.16
CA THR A 338 17.90 -1.67 -43.93
C THR A 338 17.69 -3.19 -43.83
N ASP A 339 18.77 -3.98 -43.95
CA ASP A 339 18.74 -5.43 -43.77
C ASP A 339 18.30 -5.81 -42.35
N LEU A 340 18.76 -5.09 -41.31
CA LEU A 340 18.30 -5.26 -39.93
C LEU A 340 16.82 -4.89 -39.75
N VAL A 341 16.35 -3.77 -40.30
CA VAL A 341 14.92 -3.38 -40.25
C VAL A 341 14.04 -4.47 -40.86
N ALA A 342 14.44 -5.05 -41.99
CA ALA A 342 13.70 -6.14 -42.62
C ALA A 342 13.65 -7.40 -41.73
N GLN A 343 14.77 -7.76 -41.10
CA GLN A 343 14.86 -8.90 -40.17
C GLN A 343 14.00 -8.69 -38.91
N TYR A 344 14.12 -7.53 -38.25
CA TYR A 344 13.31 -7.17 -37.07
C TYR A 344 11.81 -7.12 -37.40
N LYS A 345 11.42 -6.54 -38.54
CA LYS A 345 10.03 -6.53 -39.00
C LYS A 345 9.49 -7.94 -39.24
N SER A 346 10.28 -8.81 -39.85
CA SER A 346 9.93 -10.23 -40.05
C SER A 346 9.76 -10.97 -38.73
N PHE A 347 10.67 -10.77 -37.77
CA PHE A 347 10.56 -11.34 -36.43
C PHE A 347 9.31 -10.86 -35.69
N LEU A 348 9.05 -9.54 -35.69
CA LEU A 348 7.91 -8.96 -34.97
C LEU A 348 6.57 -9.47 -35.52
N VAL A 349 6.43 -9.61 -36.84
CA VAL A 349 5.22 -10.15 -37.49
C VAL A 349 5.03 -11.64 -37.22
N ASN A 350 6.10 -12.44 -37.28
CA ASN A 350 5.99 -13.91 -37.24
C ASN A 350 6.11 -14.51 -35.83
N ARG A 351 6.72 -13.80 -34.86
CA ARG A 351 6.99 -14.29 -33.49
C ARG A 351 6.84 -13.25 -32.39
N GLY A 352 6.94 -11.96 -32.69
CA GLY A 352 6.98 -10.89 -31.68
C GLY A 352 5.71 -10.71 -30.84
N ILE A 353 4.56 -11.22 -31.27
CA ILE A 353 3.28 -11.00 -30.56
C ILE A 353 3.26 -11.55 -29.13
N ASP A 354 3.96 -12.67 -28.88
CA ASP A 354 4.08 -13.28 -27.54
C ASP A 354 4.97 -12.45 -26.59
N PHE A 355 5.83 -11.58 -27.13
CA PHE A 355 6.79 -10.78 -26.37
C PHE A 355 6.19 -9.47 -25.85
N ILE A 356 5.30 -8.85 -26.63
CA ILE A 356 4.76 -7.50 -26.38
C ILE A 356 3.99 -7.40 -25.05
N TYR A 357 3.31 -8.49 -24.65
CA TYR A 357 2.43 -8.51 -23.47
C TYR A 357 2.85 -9.50 -22.38
N SER A 358 3.95 -10.24 -22.55
CA SER A 358 4.39 -11.21 -21.54
C SER A 358 5.34 -10.57 -20.53
N VAL A 359 5.03 -10.74 -19.23
CA VAL A 359 5.98 -10.45 -18.13
C VAL A 359 7.31 -11.17 -18.34
N ARG A 360 7.29 -12.43 -18.81
CA ARG A 360 8.48 -13.31 -18.95
C ARG A 360 9.56 -12.75 -19.86
N TYR A 361 9.17 -12.04 -20.92
CA TYR A 361 10.09 -11.53 -21.94
C TYR A 361 10.21 -10.01 -21.94
N LYS A 362 9.77 -9.35 -20.84
CA LYS A 362 9.68 -7.88 -20.78
C LYS A 362 11.00 -7.18 -21.08
N LYS A 363 12.10 -7.66 -20.48
CA LYS A 363 13.47 -7.14 -20.67
C LYS A 363 13.93 -7.22 -22.12
N LEU A 364 13.81 -8.40 -22.74
CA LEU A 364 14.14 -8.62 -24.15
C LEU A 364 13.22 -7.83 -25.09
N PHE A 365 11.94 -7.64 -24.74
CA PHE A 365 11.03 -6.78 -25.48
C PHE A 365 11.47 -5.31 -25.44
N ASP A 366 11.90 -4.78 -24.29
CA ASP A 366 12.40 -3.40 -24.20
C ASP A 366 13.69 -3.22 -25.01
N GLU A 367 14.65 -4.17 -24.94
CA GLU A 367 15.84 -4.17 -25.81
C GLU A 367 15.47 -4.15 -27.30
N ILE A 368 14.56 -5.04 -27.72
CA ILE A 368 14.08 -5.12 -29.11
C ILE A 368 13.39 -3.83 -29.55
N ARG A 369 12.56 -3.24 -28.68
CA ARG A 369 11.85 -1.98 -28.93
C ARG A 369 12.83 -0.84 -29.13
N ASP A 370 13.84 -0.73 -28.27
CA ASP A 370 14.78 0.38 -28.30
C ASP A 370 15.71 0.28 -29.51
N ILE A 371 16.19 -0.92 -29.86
CA ILE A 371 16.88 -1.18 -31.13
C ILE A 371 15.99 -0.84 -32.33
N THR A 372 14.72 -1.26 -32.33
CA THR A 372 13.77 -0.97 -33.42
C THR A 372 13.55 0.54 -33.59
N ASN A 373 13.45 1.29 -32.49
CA ASN A 373 13.33 2.75 -32.52
C ASN A 373 14.56 3.41 -33.16
N THR A 374 15.77 2.98 -32.78
CA THR A 374 17.04 3.47 -33.36
C THR A 374 17.14 3.13 -34.84
N LEU A 375 16.85 1.88 -35.23
CA LEU A 375 16.84 1.44 -36.64
C LEU A 375 15.87 2.25 -37.50
N VAL A 376 14.63 2.48 -37.03
CA VAL A 376 13.62 3.29 -37.74
C VAL A 376 14.06 4.76 -37.83
N SER A 377 14.68 5.31 -36.78
CA SER A 377 15.17 6.70 -36.78
C SER A 377 16.30 6.92 -37.79
N ALA A 378 17.24 5.97 -37.89
CA ALA A 378 18.41 6.05 -38.76
C ALA A 378 18.10 5.76 -40.25
N THR A 379 17.09 4.94 -40.54
CA THR A 379 16.74 4.52 -41.93
C THR A 379 15.76 5.44 -42.66
N GLN A 380 15.22 6.46 -41.98
CA GLN A 380 14.45 7.54 -42.62
C GLN A 380 15.32 8.35 -43.61
N GLU A 381 14.70 8.82 -44.70
CA GLU A 381 15.40 9.47 -45.80
C GLU A 381 16.14 10.75 -45.35
N GLY A 382 17.45 10.80 -45.63
CA GLY A 382 18.33 11.90 -45.23
C GLY A 382 18.84 11.87 -43.78
N ASN A 383 18.29 11.03 -42.89
CA ASN A 383 18.66 11.05 -41.46
C ASN A 383 20.05 10.44 -41.17
N LEU A 384 20.48 9.44 -41.93
CA LEU A 384 21.74 8.73 -41.67
C LEU A 384 22.97 9.65 -41.70
N GLU A 385 22.95 10.69 -42.52
CA GLU A 385 24.03 11.69 -42.57
C GLU A 385 24.17 12.47 -41.25
N TYR A 386 23.14 12.52 -40.40
CA TYR A 386 23.10 13.20 -39.10
C TYR A 386 23.13 12.20 -37.92
N PHE A 387 23.40 10.93 -38.18
CA PHE A 387 23.35 9.86 -37.19
C PHE A 387 24.71 9.66 -36.52
N THR A 388 25.16 10.67 -35.78
CA THR A 388 26.51 10.75 -35.20
C THR A 388 26.65 10.08 -33.83
N GLU A 389 25.73 9.20 -33.45
CA GLU A 389 25.74 8.42 -32.19
C GLU A 389 27.00 7.53 -32.07
N TYR A 390 27.57 7.13 -33.20
CA TYR A 390 28.78 6.30 -33.29
C TYR A 390 29.93 7.13 -33.86
N SER A 391 31.05 7.21 -33.12
CA SER A 391 32.23 7.97 -33.56
C SER A 391 33.16 7.17 -34.49
N THR A 392 33.11 5.84 -34.44
CA THR A 392 33.99 4.93 -35.20
C THR A 392 33.21 3.79 -35.83
N LYS A 393 33.74 3.24 -36.93
CA LYS A 393 33.10 2.18 -37.73
C LYS A 393 32.90 0.92 -36.90
N GLU A 394 33.79 0.64 -35.96
CA GLU A 394 33.76 -0.50 -35.05
C GLU A 394 32.71 -0.32 -33.94
N LYS A 395 32.45 0.90 -33.48
CA LYS A 395 31.31 1.16 -32.56
C LYS A 395 29.98 0.95 -33.26
N PHE A 396 29.85 1.41 -34.51
CA PHE A 396 28.68 1.13 -35.34
C PHE A 396 28.53 -0.38 -35.61
N GLN A 397 29.60 -1.06 -35.98
CA GLN A 397 29.59 -2.52 -36.21
C GLN A 397 29.21 -3.30 -34.94
N LYS A 398 29.68 -2.88 -33.76
CA LYS A 398 29.23 -3.43 -32.47
C LYS A 398 27.73 -3.25 -32.24
N PHE A 399 27.13 -2.10 -32.60
CA PHE A 399 25.68 -1.94 -32.53
C PHE A 399 24.95 -2.89 -33.50
N ILE A 400 25.45 -3.02 -34.73
CA ILE A 400 24.89 -3.94 -35.74
C ILE A 400 24.94 -5.39 -35.23
N ASP A 401 26.06 -5.81 -34.65
CA ASP A 401 26.24 -7.19 -34.20
C ASP A 401 25.50 -7.49 -32.88
N SER A 402 25.47 -6.55 -31.93
CA SER A 402 24.59 -6.63 -30.76
C SER A 402 23.10 -6.70 -31.16
N SER A 403 22.69 -5.95 -32.20
CA SER A 403 21.31 -6.03 -32.71
C SER A 403 21.01 -7.40 -33.32
N LYS A 404 21.95 -7.99 -34.08
CA LYS A 404 21.81 -9.37 -34.56
C LYS A 404 21.76 -10.36 -33.41
N GLU A 405 22.54 -10.16 -32.35
CA GLU A 405 22.57 -11.04 -31.17
C GLU A 405 21.24 -10.98 -30.40
N THR A 406 20.70 -9.79 -30.12
CA THR A 406 19.39 -9.62 -29.47
C THR A 406 18.26 -10.20 -30.32
N LEU A 407 18.29 -10.01 -31.65
CA LEU A 407 17.35 -10.66 -32.56
C LEU A 407 17.49 -12.20 -32.53
N PHE A 408 18.71 -12.72 -32.51
CA PHE A 408 18.98 -14.15 -32.44
C PHE A 408 18.51 -14.76 -31.12
N LYS A 409 18.70 -14.07 -29.98
CA LYS A 409 18.09 -14.44 -28.68
C LYS A 409 16.57 -14.57 -28.80
N GLY A 410 15.90 -13.60 -29.44
CA GLY A 410 14.47 -13.68 -29.75
C GLY A 410 14.09 -14.86 -30.66
N LEU A 411 14.92 -15.21 -31.64
CA LEU A 411 14.70 -16.33 -32.57
C LEU A 411 15.00 -17.71 -31.96
N LEU A 412 15.86 -17.80 -30.94
CA LEU A 412 16.13 -19.03 -30.20
C LEU A 412 14.98 -19.43 -29.25
N ILE A 413 14.14 -18.46 -28.85
CA ILE A 413 13.02 -18.73 -27.96
C ILE A 413 11.92 -19.51 -28.71
N ASP A 414 11.68 -20.74 -28.29
CA ASP A 414 10.56 -21.57 -28.72
C ASP A 414 9.39 -21.44 -27.74
N ASN A 415 8.50 -20.48 -28.01
CA ASN A 415 7.27 -20.29 -27.25
C ASN A 415 6.35 -21.53 -27.30
N SER A 416 6.40 -22.34 -28.36
CA SER A 416 5.55 -23.55 -28.46
C SER A 416 6.06 -24.66 -27.55
N SER A 417 7.37 -24.85 -27.45
CA SER A 417 7.98 -25.79 -26.50
C SER A 417 7.77 -25.32 -25.06
N ALA A 418 8.05 -24.04 -24.76
CA ALA A 418 7.85 -23.49 -23.41
C ALA A 418 6.38 -23.53 -22.98
N LYS A 419 5.44 -23.22 -23.89
CA LYS A 419 3.99 -23.36 -23.67
C LYS A 419 3.62 -24.81 -23.32
N ARG A 420 4.16 -25.78 -24.07
CA ARG A 420 3.89 -27.21 -23.85
C ARG A 420 4.43 -27.66 -22.49
N GLU A 421 5.69 -27.35 -22.17
CA GLU A 421 6.29 -27.71 -20.88
C GLU A 421 5.48 -27.17 -19.69
N MET A 422 5.05 -25.90 -19.76
CA MET A 422 4.20 -25.28 -18.73
C MET A 422 2.86 -26.02 -18.59
N ASN A 423 2.18 -26.32 -19.69
CA ASN A 423 0.89 -27.01 -19.66
C ASN A 423 1.02 -28.47 -19.20
N ASP A 424 1.96 -29.24 -19.76
CA ASP A 424 2.23 -30.63 -19.36
C ASP A 424 2.52 -30.71 -17.85
N LYS A 425 3.25 -29.72 -17.29
CA LYS A 425 3.59 -29.64 -15.86
C LYS A 425 2.41 -29.24 -14.97
N VAL A 426 1.49 -28.39 -15.44
CA VAL A 426 0.23 -28.12 -14.72
C VAL A 426 -0.69 -29.34 -14.80
N ASP A 427 -0.90 -29.90 -15.99
CA ASP A 427 -1.83 -31.00 -16.25
C ASP A 427 -1.44 -32.27 -15.48
N SER A 428 -0.16 -32.64 -15.51
CA SER A 428 0.34 -33.81 -14.79
C SER A 428 0.25 -33.67 -13.26
N ASN A 429 0.45 -32.45 -12.72
CA ASN A 429 0.46 -32.21 -11.28
C ASN A 429 -0.91 -31.87 -10.69
N PHE A 430 -1.83 -31.26 -11.45
CA PHE A 430 -3.14 -30.82 -10.97
C PHE A 430 -4.31 -31.72 -11.39
N ASN A 431 -4.09 -32.71 -12.26
CA ASN A 431 -5.10 -33.73 -12.55
C ASN A 431 -5.43 -34.56 -11.29
N LEU A 432 -6.61 -34.30 -10.70
CA LEU A 432 -7.13 -34.97 -9.51
C LEU A 432 -7.50 -36.45 -9.76
N ASN A 433 -7.71 -36.87 -11.02
CA ASN A 433 -7.98 -38.28 -11.35
C ASN A 433 -6.69 -39.13 -11.36
N ASN A 434 -5.51 -38.49 -11.33
CA ASN A 434 -4.24 -39.17 -11.22
C ASN A 434 -3.76 -39.17 -9.76
N ASN A 435 -3.91 -40.30 -9.05
CA ASN A 435 -3.48 -40.45 -7.65
C ASN A 435 -1.99 -40.18 -7.40
N ALA A 436 -1.14 -40.20 -8.44
CA ALA A 436 0.27 -39.85 -8.33
C ALA A 436 0.56 -38.34 -8.41
N SER A 437 -0.42 -37.52 -8.82
CA SER A 437 -0.28 -36.07 -9.00
C SER A 437 -0.07 -35.33 -7.68
N LEU A 438 0.54 -34.15 -7.74
CA LEU A 438 0.79 -33.31 -6.57
C LEU A 438 -0.52 -32.91 -5.87
N ALA A 439 -1.53 -32.50 -6.66
CA ALA A 439 -2.84 -32.12 -6.17
C ALA A 439 -3.58 -33.29 -5.51
N ALA A 440 -3.61 -34.47 -6.14
CA ALA A 440 -4.27 -35.64 -5.57
C ALA A 440 -3.62 -36.08 -4.26
N LYS A 441 -2.28 -36.08 -4.19
CA LYS A 441 -1.52 -36.36 -2.96
C LYS A 441 -1.83 -35.35 -1.85
N PHE A 442 -1.80 -34.06 -2.14
CA PHE A 442 -2.09 -33.01 -1.16
C PHE A 442 -3.52 -33.11 -0.61
N ILE A 443 -4.52 -33.26 -1.47
CA ILE A 443 -5.91 -33.46 -1.05
C ILE A 443 -6.09 -34.78 -0.28
N GLY A 444 -5.39 -35.85 -0.68
CA GLY A 444 -5.38 -37.13 0.02
C GLY A 444 -4.77 -37.06 1.42
N GLU A 445 -3.68 -36.30 1.61
CA GLU A 445 -3.08 -36.02 2.91
C GLU A 445 -4.06 -35.28 3.84
N LEU A 446 -4.72 -34.21 3.34
CA LEU A 446 -5.73 -33.47 4.11
C LEU A 446 -6.96 -34.33 4.43
N THR A 447 -7.45 -35.13 3.48
CA THR A 447 -8.58 -36.06 3.69
C THR A 447 -8.23 -37.12 4.73
N THR A 448 -6.99 -37.62 4.72
CA THR A 448 -6.50 -38.59 5.72
C THR A 448 -6.43 -37.97 7.11
N LYS A 449 -6.08 -36.68 7.23
CA LYS A 449 -6.13 -35.96 8.52
C LYS A 449 -7.56 -35.64 8.97
N SER A 450 -8.48 -35.38 8.02
CA SER A 450 -9.91 -35.14 8.27
C SER A 450 -10.64 -36.37 8.84
N ASN A 451 -10.34 -37.57 8.31
CA ASN A 451 -11.05 -38.81 8.65
C ASN A 451 -10.59 -39.48 9.95
N LYS A 452 -9.56 -38.98 10.65
CA LYS A 452 -8.88 -39.72 11.73
C LYS A 452 -9.43 -39.54 13.14
N ASP A 453 -10.08 -38.42 13.48
CA ASP A 453 -10.76 -38.23 14.78
C ASP A 453 -11.83 -37.14 14.72
N SER A 454 -12.98 -37.40 15.35
CA SER A 454 -14.06 -36.46 15.73
C SER A 454 -14.67 -35.55 14.64
N ASN A 455 -15.94 -35.17 14.85
CA ASN A 455 -16.64 -34.22 13.96
C ASN A 455 -15.93 -32.85 13.87
N ALA A 456 -15.16 -32.48 14.89
CA ALA A 456 -14.45 -31.21 14.96
C ALA A 456 -13.27 -31.14 13.98
N LYS A 457 -12.42 -32.18 13.85
CA LYS A 457 -11.33 -32.16 12.85
C LYS A 457 -11.89 -32.20 11.43
N LYS A 458 -12.97 -32.98 11.22
CA LYS A 458 -13.67 -33.08 9.93
C LYS A 458 -14.16 -31.71 9.44
N LEU A 459 -14.74 -30.89 10.32
CA LEU A 459 -15.19 -29.54 9.98
C LEU A 459 -14.02 -28.65 9.52
N LEU A 460 -12.92 -28.57 10.29
CA LEU A 460 -11.78 -27.70 9.92
C LEU A 460 -11.12 -28.11 8.59
N PHE A 461 -10.87 -29.40 8.37
CA PHE A 461 -10.24 -29.85 7.13
C PHE A 461 -11.17 -29.80 5.91
N SER A 462 -12.50 -29.94 6.10
CA SER A 462 -13.44 -29.87 4.97
C SER A 462 -13.43 -28.52 4.26
N SER A 463 -13.27 -27.42 5.01
CA SER A 463 -13.11 -26.07 4.46
C SER A 463 -11.86 -25.95 3.60
N LEU A 464 -10.70 -26.40 4.09
CA LEU A 464 -9.44 -26.41 3.33
C LEU A 464 -9.55 -27.28 2.07
N ILE A 465 -10.07 -28.49 2.19
CA ILE A 465 -10.20 -29.44 1.06
C ILE A 465 -11.08 -28.83 -0.04
N ARG A 466 -12.23 -28.25 0.32
CA ARG A 466 -13.16 -27.61 -0.63
C ARG A 466 -12.52 -26.41 -1.32
N GLU A 467 -11.83 -25.54 -0.56
CA GLU A 467 -11.15 -24.36 -1.11
C GLU A 467 -10.07 -24.79 -2.12
N PHE A 468 -9.18 -25.71 -1.72
CA PHE A 468 -8.11 -26.16 -2.59
C PHE A 468 -8.61 -26.95 -3.80
N GLN A 469 -9.62 -27.81 -3.66
CA GLN A 469 -10.26 -28.46 -4.81
C GLN A 469 -10.84 -27.45 -5.81
N THR A 470 -11.41 -26.35 -5.31
CA THR A 470 -11.96 -25.27 -6.15
C THR A 470 -10.84 -24.54 -6.90
N LYS A 471 -9.76 -24.15 -6.21
CA LYS A 471 -8.59 -23.51 -6.84
C LYS A 471 -7.87 -24.42 -7.85
N ILE A 472 -7.65 -25.70 -7.49
CA ILE A 472 -7.04 -26.71 -8.37
C ILE A 472 -7.85 -26.83 -9.67
N LYS A 473 -9.17 -27.01 -9.54
CA LYS A 473 -10.04 -27.14 -10.71
C LYS A 473 -10.05 -25.86 -11.55
N ALA A 474 -10.15 -24.69 -10.92
CA ALA A 474 -10.13 -23.40 -11.62
C ALA A 474 -8.88 -23.26 -12.49
N ILE A 475 -7.69 -23.51 -11.93
CA ILE A 475 -6.40 -23.46 -12.66
C ILE A 475 -6.32 -24.55 -13.73
N PHE A 476 -6.80 -25.76 -13.43
CA PHE A 476 -6.81 -26.86 -14.39
C PHE A 476 -7.67 -26.52 -15.63
N ASP A 477 -8.83 -25.91 -15.42
CA ASP A 477 -9.80 -25.54 -16.47
C ASP A 477 -9.51 -24.18 -17.15
N MET A 478 -8.43 -23.45 -16.77
CA MET A 478 -8.07 -22.17 -17.40
C MET A 478 -7.78 -22.31 -18.90
N ASN A 479 -8.19 -21.31 -19.69
CA ASN A 479 -7.75 -21.21 -21.09
C ASN A 479 -6.22 -21.07 -21.15
N HIS A 480 -5.60 -21.82 -22.06
CA HIS A 480 -4.16 -21.94 -22.29
C HIS A 480 -3.86 -22.13 -23.80
N GLU A 481 -4.68 -21.55 -24.68
CA GLU A 481 -4.49 -21.58 -26.13
C GLU A 481 -3.25 -20.80 -26.59
N THR A 482 -2.93 -19.68 -25.94
CA THR A 482 -1.71 -18.89 -26.23
C THR A 482 -0.56 -19.18 -25.25
N PHE A 483 0.64 -18.71 -25.59
CA PHE A 483 1.79 -18.71 -24.68
C PHE A 483 1.50 -17.87 -23.41
N THR A 484 0.99 -16.65 -23.57
CA THR A 484 0.69 -15.74 -22.45
C THR A 484 -0.35 -16.32 -21.49
N GLN A 485 -1.39 -16.96 -21.99
CA GLN A 485 -2.39 -17.66 -21.19
C GLN A 485 -1.79 -18.87 -20.43
N SER A 486 -0.95 -19.66 -21.12
CA SER A 486 -0.27 -20.81 -20.50
C SER A 486 0.74 -20.38 -19.42
N PHE A 487 1.42 -19.24 -19.63
CA PHE A 487 2.29 -18.64 -18.62
C PHE A 487 1.49 -18.15 -17.41
N ALA A 488 0.37 -17.46 -17.61
CA ALA A 488 -0.50 -17.02 -16.51
C ALA A 488 -1.00 -18.21 -15.67
N ARG A 489 -1.54 -19.25 -16.33
CA ARG A 489 -1.93 -20.52 -15.70
C ARG A 489 -0.79 -21.18 -14.92
N TYR A 490 0.43 -21.14 -15.46
CA TYR A 490 1.62 -21.67 -14.77
C TYR A 490 2.01 -20.83 -13.54
N GLN A 491 1.88 -19.51 -13.58
CA GLN A 491 2.14 -18.66 -12.41
C GLN A 491 1.09 -18.86 -11.31
N GLU A 492 -0.20 -18.97 -11.64
CA GLU A 492 -1.24 -19.33 -10.66
C GLU A 492 -1.00 -20.73 -10.06
N TYR A 493 -0.57 -21.70 -10.89
CA TYR A 493 -0.10 -23.00 -10.42
C TYR A 493 1.07 -22.87 -9.43
N LEU A 494 2.09 -22.05 -9.72
CA LEU A 494 3.24 -21.85 -8.82
C LEU A 494 2.81 -21.22 -7.48
N VAL A 495 1.91 -20.24 -7.48
CA VAL A 495 1.33 -19.69 -6.25
C VAL A 495 0.66 -20.81 -5.45
N LEU A 496 -0.20 -21.61 -6.08
CA LEU A 496 -0.93 -22.66 -5.37
C LEU A 496 -0.02 -23.79 -4.85
N VAL A 497 1.07 -24.10 -5.54
CA VAL A 497 2.11 -25.03 -5.04
C VAL A 497 2.83 -24.47 -3.81
N LYS A 498 3.10 -23.16 -3.76
CA LYS A 498 3.63 -22.51 -2.55
C LYS A 498 2.58 -22.52 -1.43
N GLU A 499 1.30 -22.27 -1.72
CA GLU A 499 0.21 -22.41 -0.74
C GLU A 499 0.15 -23.83 -0.14
N PHE A 500 0.19 -24.89 -0.96
CA PHE A 500 0.22 -26.28 -0.49
C PHE A 500 1.40 -26.54 0.46
N THR A 501 2.57 -26.01 0.12
CA THR A 501 3.80 -26.19 0.90
C THR A 501 3.68 -25.51 2.26
N ILE A 502 3.17 -24.28 2.31
CA ILE A 502 2.95 -23.53 3.55
C ILE A 502 1.92 -24.22 4.44
N VAL A 503 0.78 -24.65 3.86
CA VAL A 503 -0.25 -25.41 4.57
C VAL A 503 0.31 -26.69 5.15
N LYS A 504 1.05 -27.47 4.36
CA LYS A 504 1.67 -28.73 4.80
C LYS A 504 2.67 -28.49 5.93
N ASN A 505 3.50 -27.45 5.83
CA ASN A 505 4.48 -27.08 6.84
C ASN A 505 3.85 -26.73 8.19
N LEU A 506 2.76 -25.97 8.20
CA LEU A 506 2.06 -25.58 9.45
C LEU A 506 1.17 -26.71 10.00
N VAL A 507 0.51 -27.49 9.15
CA VAL A 507 -0.31 -28.67 9.53
C VAL A 507 0.54 -29.85 10.05
N ASN A 508 1.84 -29.86 9.75
CA ASN A 508 2.78 -30.87 10.24
C ASN A 508 3.80 -30.31 11.25
N LEU A 509 3.76 -29.03 11.65
CA LEU A 509 4.83 -28.37 12.41
C LEU A 509 5.34 -29.21 13.60
N HIS A 510 4.45 -29.66 14.49
CA HIS A 510 4.83 -30.46 15.66
C HIS A 510 5.30 -31.88 15.29
N THR A 511 4.77 -32.48 14.21
CA THR A 511 5.23 -33.78 13.70
C THR A 511 6.63 -33.67 13.09
N ASP A 512 6.90 -32.63 12.31
CA ASP A 512 8.20 -32.36 11.69
C ASP A 512 9.28 -32.01 12.73
N LEU A 513 8.87 -31.39 13.85
CA LEU A 513 9.72 -31.13 15.02
C LEU A 513 9.90 -32.36 15.92
N GLU A 514 9.22 -33.49 15.64
CA GLU A 514 9.22 -34.71 16.47
C GLU A 514 8.72 -34.44 17.91
N GLU A 515 7.82 -33.46 18.08
CA GLU A 515 7.28 -33.03 19.38
C GLU A 515 5.84 -33.50 19.59
N ASN A 516 5.53 -33.95 20.80
CA ASN A 516 4.16 -34.14 21.25
C ASN A 516 3.67 -32.88 21.99
N ILE A 517 2.74 -32.14 21.36
CA ILE A 517 2.11 -30.92 21.89
C ILE A 517 1.32 -31.14 23.21
N GLU A 518 1.06 -32.41 23.56
CA GLU A 518 0.36 -32.79 24.80
C GLU A 518 1.30 -32.98 26.00
N THR A 519 2.62 -32.97 25.80
CA THR A 519 3.58 -33.03 26.91
C THR A 519 3.45 -31.80 27.82
N ASP A 520 3.48 -32.01 29.14
CA ASP A 520 3.18 -30.94 30.11
C ASP A 520 4.03 -29.68 29.90
N ASN A 521 5.32 -29.82 29.63
CA ASN A 521 6.21 -28.69 29.37
C ASN A 521 5.75 -27.85 28.16
N LEU A 522 5.49 -28.50 27.02
CA LEU A 522 5.09 -27.81 25.79
C LEU A 522 3.65 -27.28 25.89
N LYS A 523 2.75 -28.04 26.50
CA LYS A 523 1.38 -27.63 26.78
C LYS A 523 1.32 -26.40 27.69
N ASN A 524 2.11 -26.36 28.76
CA ASN A 524 2.17 -25.23 29.70
C ASN A 524 2.84 -23.99 29.09
N LEU A 525 3.86 -24.17 28.24
CA LEU A 525 4.53 -23.09 27.51
C LEU A 525 3.54 -22.40 26.57
N LEU A 526 2.93 -23.16 25.65
CA LEU A 526 2.04 -22.62 24.61
C LEU A 526 0.68 -22.18 25.18
N LYS A 527 0.12 -22.94 26.14
CA LYS A 527 -1.29 -22.84 26.62
C LYS A 527 -2.32 -22.98 25.50
N TRP A 528 -2.03 -23.84 24.54
CA TRP A 528 -2.75 -23.94 23.26
C TRP A 528 -4.23 -24.39 23.40
N ASP A 529 -4.57 -25.18 24.43
CA ASP A 529 -5.94 -25.68 24.65
C ASP A 529 -6.82 -24.79 25.54
N ASN A 530 -6.21 -23.86 26.29
CA ASN A 530 -6.82 -22.95 27.28
C ASN A 530 -8.02 -23.52 28.10
N SER A 531 -8.09 -24.83 28.32
CA SER A 531 -9.36 -25.50 28.65
C SER A 531 -9.77 -25.31 30.10
N SER A 532 -8.79 -25.08 30.99
CA SER A 532 -8.99 -24.73 32.40
C SER A 532 -9.84 -23.47 32.62
N LYS A 533 -9.81 -22.51 31.68
CA LYS A 533 -10.67 -21.32 31.70
C LYS A 533 -12.15 -21.69 31.63
N TYR A 534 -12.51 -22.66 30.79
CA TYR A 534 -13.89 -23.12 30.64
C TYR A 534 -14.33 -24.01 31.79
N GLN A 535 -13.42 -24.80 32.37
CA GLN A 535 -13.68 -25.53 33.60
C GLN A 535 -14.05 -24.57 34.75
N ALA A 536 -13.29 -23.48 34.94
CA ALA A 536 -13.58 -22.47 35.96
C ALA A 536 -14.94 -21.76 35.72
N LEU A 537 -15.29 -21.48 34.46
CA LEU A 537 -16.62 -20.94 34.11
C LEU A 537 -17.74 -21.94 34.43
N ILE A 538 -17.57 -23.22 34.08
CA ILE A 538 -18.53 -24.29 34.40
C ILE A 538 -18.73 -24.43 35.91
N GLU A 539 -17.65 -24.37 36.70
CA GLU A 539 -17.70 -24.45 38.17
C GLU A 539 -18.39 -23.22 38.78
N SER A 540 -18.10 -22.02 38.28
CA SER A 540 -18.78 -20.79 38.69
C SER A 540 -20.28 -20.84 38.39
N ALA A 541 -20.66 -21.20 37.16
CA ALA A 541 -22.06 -21.32 36.75
C ALA A 541 -22.80 -22.42 37.53
N LYS A 542 -22.17 -23.58 37.79
CA LYS A 542 -22.73 -24.61 38.67
C LYS A 542 -22.99 -24.10 40.09
N LYS A 543 -22.01 -23.42 40.69
CA LYS A 543 -22.13 -22.89 42.06
C LYS A 543 -23.25 -21.85 42.17
N ASN A 544 -23.38 -20.98 41.17
CA ASN A 544 -24.49 -20.02 41.10
C ASN A 544 -25.83 -20.75 40.91
N LYS A 545 -25.89 -21.75 40.02
CA LYS A 545 -27.09 -22.58 39.82
C LYS A 545 -27.52 -23.31 41.09
N GLU A 546 -26.59 -23.90 41.84
CA GLU A 546 -26.86 -24.59 43.11
C GLU A 546 -27.42 -23.61 44.16
N ARG A 547 -26.81 -22.43 44.29
CA ARG A 547 -27.29 -21.35 45.17
C ARG A 547 -28.73 -20.93 44.82
N ASP A 548 -28.97 -20.63 43.55
CA ASP A 548 -30.26 -20.05 43.12
C ASP A 548 -31.38 -21.09 43.07
N ASN A 549 -31.03 -22.37 42.86
CA ASN A 549 -31.96 -23.48 43.04
C ASN A 549 -32.29 -23.72 44.52
N SER A 550 -31.34 -23.55 45.46
CA SER A 550 -31.63 -23.59 46.90
C SER A 550 -32.61 -22.48 47.29
N ASN A 551 -32.38 -21.25 46.81
CA ASN A 551 -33.27 -20.10 47.03
C ASN A 551 -34.70 -20.39 46.52
N LEU A 552 -34.83 -20.98 45.33
CA LEU A 552 -36.12 -21.39 44.77
C LEU A 552 -36.85 -22.43 45.64
N GLN A 553 -36.14 -23.42 46.19
CA GLN A 553 -36.77 -24.41 47.09
C GLN A 553 -37.18 -23.80 48.42
N GLU A 554 -36.38 -22.90 49.00
CA GLU A 554 -36.71 -22.20 50.24
C GLU A 554 -37.94 -21.27 50.06
N GLN A 555 -38.07 -20.59 48.91
CA GLN A 555 -39.28 -19.84 48.57
C GLN A 555 -40.51 -20.75 48.44
N LYS A 556 -40.37 -21.94 47.83
CA LYS A 556 -41.46 -22.94 47.77
C LYS A 556 -41.87 -23.42 49.16
N THR A 557 -40.90 -23.75 50.03
CA THR A 557 -41.17 -24.17 51.42
C THR A 557 -41.87 -23.06 52.21
N LEU A 558 -41.48 -21.80 52.03
CA LEU A 558 -42.17 -20.64 52.60
C LEU A 558 -43.62 -20.55 52.11
N ILE A 559 -43.88 -20.72 50.82
CA ILE A 559 -45.23 -20.73 50.24
C ILE A 559 -46.09 -21.86 50.83
N GLU A 560 -45.58 -23.10 50.90
CA GLU A 560 -46.33 -24.22 51.50
C GLU A 560 -46.61 -23.98 52.99
N THR A 561 -45.67 -23.41 53.75
CA THR A 561 -45.86 -23.06 55.16
C THR A 561 -46.95 -22.00 55.37
N LEU A 562 -47.16 -21.13 54.37
CA LEU A 562 -48.19 -20.08 54.37
C LEU A 562 -49.55 -20.54 53.80
N LYS A 563 -49.64 -21.72 53.16
CA LYS A 563 -50.90 -22.31 52.64
C LYS A 563 -51.76 -22.91 53.76
N LEU A 564 -52.10 -22.06 54.72
CA LEU A 564 -52.81 -22.43 55.93
C LEU A 564 -54.29 -22.67 55.62
N GLN A 565 -54.74 -23.92 55.71
CA GLN A 565 -56.15 -24.31 55.56
C GLN A 565 -56.58 -25.23 56.70
N HIS A 566 -57.57 -24.78 57.48
CA HIS A 566 -58.23 -25.63 58.47
C HIS A 566 -59.66 -25.15 58.75
N GLN A 567 -60.59 -26.10 58.89
CA GLN A 567 -61.91 -25.85 59.44
C GLN A 567 -61.98 -26.48 60.83
N PHE A 568 -62.11 -25.65 61.85
CA PHE A 568 -62.32 -26.10 63.22
C PHE A 568 -63.82 -26.16 63.54
N THR A 569 -64.22 -27.09 64.41
CA THR A 569 -65.63 -27.38 64.72
C THR A 569 -66.04 -26.94 66.13
N ASN A 570 -65.09 -26.47 66.93
CA ASN A 570 -65.28 -25.97 68.29
C ASN A 570 -64.05 -25.16 68.76
N LYS A 571 -64.20 -24.39 69.85
CA LYS A 571 -63.12 -23.58 70.46
C LYS A 571 -61.81 -24.33 70.73
N ASN A 572 -61.84 -25.59 71.18
CA ASN A 572 -60.61 -26.33 71.49
C ASN A 572 -59.82 -26.68 70.21
N SER A 573 -60.50 -27.08 69.14
CA SER A 573 -59.87 -27.27 67.83
C SER A 573 -59.33 -25.97 67.22
N ALA A 574 -59.95 -24.82 67.51
CA ALA A 574 -59.41 -23.51 67.13
C ALA A 574 -58.09 -23.19 67.86
N ILE A 575 -58.01 -23.49 69.18
CA ILE A 575 -56.80 -23.27 69.98
C ILE A 575 -55.65 -24.18 69.54
N GLN A 576 -55.92 -25.44 69.17
CA GLN A 576 -54.91 -26.32 68.55
C GLN A 576 -54.37 -25.74 67.24
N PHE A 577 -55.26 -25.28 66.35
CA PHE A 577 -54.84 -24.63 65.11
C PHE A 577 -54.01 -23.36 65.35
N ILE A 578 -54.28 -22.60 66.42
CA ILE A 578 -53.46 -21.42 66.79
C ILE A 578 -52.04 -21.81 67.23
N GLN A 579 -51.84 -22.99 67.82
CA GLN A 579 -50.51 -23.52 68.15
C GLN A 579 -49.75 -23.96 66.89
N GLU A 580 -50.45 -24.53 65.91
CA GLU A 580 -49.91 -24.84 64.58
C GLU A 580 -49.55 -23.56 63.81
N LEU A 581 -50.43 -22.56 63.78
CA LEU A 581 -50.17 -21.22 63.22
C LEU A 581 -48.94 -20.57 63.83
N SER A 582 -48.76 -20.66 65.15
CA SER A 582 -47.61 -20.08 65.85
C SER A 582 -46.30 -20.79 65.48
N SER A 583 -46.37 -22.10 65.25
CA SER A 583 -45.23 -22.90 64.77
C SER A 583 -44.90 -22.58 63.30
N ALA A 584 -45.91 -22.42 62.45
CA ALA A 584 -45.77 -22.01 61.07
C ALA A 584 -45.18 -20.59 60.97
N SER A 585 -45.69 -19.62 61.75
CA SER A 585 -45.16 -18.25 61.83
C SER A 585 -43.70 -18.22 62.26
N LYS A 586 -43.29 -19.07 63.22
CA LYS A 586 -41.88 -19.20 63.57
C LYS A 586 -41.04 -19.70 62.38
N ASN A 587 -41.46 -20.77 61.71
CA ASN A 587 -40.76 -21.31 60.54
C ASN A 587 -40.68 -20.28 59.38
N VAL A 588 -41.75 -19.50 59.17
CA VAL A 588 -41.78 -18.36 58.25
C VAL A 588 -40.74 -17.31 58.66
N SER A 589 -40.71 -16.90 59.94
CA SER A 589 -39.74 -15.93 60.45
C SER A 589 -38.29 -16.41 60.30
N ASP A 590 -38.01 -17.66 60.66
CA ASP A 590 -36.66 -18.24 60.61
C ASP A 590 -36.16 -18.35 59.15
N THR A 591 -37.03 -18.80 58.24
CA THR A 591 -36.74 -18.84 56.78
C THR A 591 -36.52 -17.45 56.21
N PHE A 592 -37.28 -16.47 56.69
CA PHE A 592 -37.20 -15.09 56.22
C PHE A 592 -35.92 -14.39 56.69
N THR A 593 -35.60 -14.45 57.98
CA THR A 593 -34.39 -13.85 58.57
C THR A 593 -33.09 -14.50 58.06
N LYS A 594 -33.14 -15.76 57.61
CA LYS A 594 -32.02 -16.42 56.92
C LYS A 594 -31.69 -15.77 55.55
N ASN A 595 -32.70 -15.28 54.84
CA ASN A 595 -32.60 -14.89 53.44
C ASN A 595 -32.67 -13.37 53.19
N PHE A 596 -33.25 -12.62 54.12
CA PHE A 596 -33.20 -11.17 54.21
C PHE A 596 -32.43 -10.74 55.47
N ASP A 597 -31.43 -9.90 55.26
CA ASP A 597 -30.79 -9.15 56.33
C ASP A 597 -31.65 -7.90 56.59
N LEU A 598 -32.09 -7.73 57.84
CA LEU A 598 -32.93 -6.60 58.25
C LEU A 598 -32.13 -5.30 58.44
N THR A 599 -30.80 -5.34 58.27
CA THR A 599 -30.02 -4.12 58.03
C THR A 599 -30.38 -3.49 56.69
N VAL A 600 -30.14 -2.19 56.57
CA VAL A 600 -30.64 -1.38 55.46
C VAL A 600 -29.48 -0.79 54.67
N ASN A 601 -29.54 -0.90 53.34
CA ASN A 601 -28.61 -0.21 52.45
C ASN A 601 -28.76 1.31 52.64
N GLN A 602 -27.70 1.97 53.12
CA GLN A 602 -27.71 3.39 53.47
C GLN A 602 -28.00 4.32 52.28
N ASN A 603 -27.83 3.85 51.03
CA ASN A 603 -28.07 4.64 49.82
C ASN A 603 -29.49 4.48 49.24
N THR A 604 -30.15 3.33 49.42
CA THR A 604 -31.49 3.05 48.82
C THR A 604 -32.62 2.87 49.86
N ASN A 605 -32.25 2.88 51.15
CA ASN A 605 -33.12 2.58 52.28
C ASN A 605 -33.85 1.22 52.17
N SER A 606 -33.23 0.25 51.49
CA SER A 606 -33.79 -1.09 51.23
C SER A 606 -33.13 -2.17 52.07
N PRO A 607 -33.86 -3.25 52.43
CA PRO A 607 -33.28 -4.45 53.02
C PRO A 607 -32.15 -5.01 52.16
N VAL A 608 -31.11 -5.55 52.79
CA VAL A 608 -30.07 -6.34 52.12
C VAL A 608 -30.32 -7.84 52.28
N GLY A 609 -29.51 -8.69 51.65
CA GLY A 609 -29.59 -10.14 51.79
C GLY A 609 -29.71 -10.90 50.47
N VAL A 610 -29.73 -12.23 50.57
CA VAL A 610 -29.71 -13.14 49.41
C VAL A 610 -30.97 -12.99 48.57
N TRP A 611 -32.14 -12.72 49.16
CA TRP A 611 -33.35 -12.50 48.36
C TRP A 611 -33.55 -11.05 47.92
N ALA A 612 -32.96 -10.05 48.60
CA ALA A 612 -33.23 -8.63 48.31
C ALA A 612 -33.01 -8.23 46.83
N HIS A 613 -31.95 -8.73 46.20
CA HIS A 613 -31.66 -8.46 44.78
C HIS A 613 -32.68 -9.10 43.81
N MET A 614 -33.43 -10.11 44.25
CA MET A 614 -34.44 -10.81 43.45
C MET A 614 -35.80 -10.10 43.45
N TYR A 615 -36.11 -9.34 44.52
CA TYR A 615 -37.36 -8.59 44.67
C TYR A 615 -37.25 -7.13 44.19
N GLY A 616 -36.03 -6.63 43.97
CA GLY A 616 -35.75 -5.20 43.78
C GLY A 616 -36.01 -4.38 45.04
N ASP A 617 -35.58 -3.11 45.05
CA ASP A 617 -35.62 -2.24 46.24
C ASP A 617 -37.02 -2.15 46.88
N ASP A 618 -38.07 -1.88 46.08
CA ASP A 618 -39.43 -1.71 46.59
C ASP A 618 -40.15 -3.03 46.89
N GLY A 619 -39.88 -4.09 46.12
CA GLY A 619 -40.41 -5.42 46.39
C GLY A 619 -39.83 -6.01 47.68
N ALA A 620 -38.53 -5.80 47.93
CA ALA A 620 -37.84 -6.19 49.16
C ALA A 620 -38.47 -5.51 50.39
N LYS A 621 -38.64 -4.18 50.34
CA LYS A 621 -39.34 -3.41 51.40
C LYS A 621 -40.74 -3.96 51.67
N LYS A 622 -41.50 -4.26 50.60
CA LYS A 622 -42.89 -4.74 50.70
C LYS A 622 -42.99 -6.13 51.31
N ILE A 623 -42.18 -7.10 50.88
CA ILE A 623 -42.25 -8.48 51.39
C ILE A 623 -41.76 -8.57 52.84
N VAL A 624 -40.74 -7.78 53.23
CA VAL A 624 -40.32 -7.63 54.64
C VAL A 624 -41.47 -7.15 55.50
N LYS A 625 -42.19 -6.11 55.08
CA LYS A 625 -43.35 -5.60 55.83
C LYS A 625 -44.43 -6.67 55.98
N LEU A 626 -44.86 -7.29 54.88
CA LEU A 626 -45.96 -8.28 54.88
C LEU A 626 -45.68 -9.48 55.79
N ILE A 627 -44.46 -10.02 55.77
CA ILE A 627 -44.08 -11.16 56.63
C ILE A 627 -43.93 -10.73 58.10
N THR A 628 -43.40 -9.53 58.35
CA THR A 628 -43.32 -8.96 59.69
C THR A 628 -44.71 -8.77 60.31
N ASP A 629 -45.66 -8.25 59.54
CA ASP A 629 -47.02 -7.99 60.01
C ASP A 629 -47.83 -9.30 60.17
N PHE A 630 -47.67 -10.28 59.28
CA PHE A 630 -48.21 -11.64 59.46
C PHE A 630 -47.76 -12.27 60.79
N ASN A 631 -46.46 -12.22 61.10
CA ASN A 631 -45.92 -12.80 62.34
C ASN A 631 -46.43 -12.07 63.60
N LYS A 632 -46.62 -10.75 63.55
CA LYS A 632 -47.23 -9.98 64.67
C LYS A 632 -48.67 -10.41 64.92
N GLU A 633 -49.49 -10.55 63.88
CA GLU A 633 -50.89 -10.94 64.03
C GLU A 633 -51.04 -12.36 64.58
N VAL A 634 -50.18 -13.30 64.17
CA VAL A 634 -50.15 -14.66 64.75
C VAL A 634 -49.80 -14.61 66.25
N GLN A 635 -48.79 -13.84 66.64
CA GLN A 635 -48.42 -13.69 68.07
C GLN A 635 -49.55 -13.04 68.89
N LYS A 636 -50.19 -12.00 68.35
CA LYS A 636 -51.37 -11.34 68.92
C LYS A 636 -52.50 -12.34 69.14
N LEU A 637 -52.90 -13.10 68.13
CA LEU A 637 -53.95 -14.12 68.27
C LEU A 637 -53.57 -15.20 69.29
N HIS A 638 -52.32 -15.69 69.28
CA HIS A 638 -51.85 -16.66 70.28
C HIS A 638 -52.04 -16.13 71.71
N SER A 639 -51.67 -14.86 71.97
CA SER A 639 -51.85 -14.22 73.28
C SER A 639 -53.33 -14.03 73.70
N LEU A 640 -54.24 -13.85 72.74
CA LEU A 640 -55.66 -13.59 73.00
C LEU A 640 -56.51 -14.88 73.00
N SER A 641 -55.94 -16.01 72.55
CA SER A 641 -56.63 -17.27 72.26
C SER A 641 -57.48 -17.84 73.41
N SER A 642 -57.02 -17.67 74.65
CA SER A 642 -57.74 -18.11 75.85
C SER A 642 -58.93 -17.23 76.24
N THR A 643 -58.91 -15.94 75.85
CA THR A 643 -59.87 -14.92 76.28
C THR A 643 -61.02 -14.68 75.30
N LEU A 644 -60.80 -14.89 74.00
CA LEU A 644 -61.84 -14.71 72.96
C LEU A 644 -62.85 -15.86 72.96
N ASP A 645 -64.09 -15.60 72.56
CA ASP A 645 -65.08 -16.63 72.25
C ASP A 645 -64.83 -17.29 70.87
N GLU A 646 -65.58 -18.36 70.57
CA GLU A 646 -65.39 -19.16 69.35
C GLU A 646 -65.60 -18.36 68.05
N GLN A 647 -66.55 -17.42 68.01
CA GLN A 647 -66.84 -16.64 66.82
C GLN A 647 -65.77 -15.57 66.59
N ASN A 648 -65.31 -14.91 67.67
CA ASN A 648 -64.22 -13.94 67.58
C ASN A 648 -62.87 -14.60 67.25
N LEU A 649 -62.59 -15.80 67.77
CA LEU A 649 -61.45 -16.61 67.33
C LEU A 649 -61.51 -16.92 65.84
N LYS A 650 -62.69 -17.27 65.32
CA LYS A 650 -62.89 -17.55 63.89
C LYS A 650 -62.54 -16.35 63.01
N ASN A 651 -63.03 -15.18 63.38
CA ASN A 651 -62.78 -13.94 62.64
C ASN A 651 -61.27 -13.59 62.61
N GLU A 652 -60.57 -13.65 63.74
CA GLU A 652 -59.12 -13.35 63.81
C GLU A 652 -58.27 -14.42 63.09
N ILE A 653 -58.65 -15.70 63.16
CA ILE A 653 -58.01 -16.78 62.37
C ILE A 653 -58.15 -16.50 60.87
N GLU A 654 -59.34 -16.10 60.42
CA GLU A 654 -59.61 -15.77 59.02
C GLU A 654 -58.80 -14.56 58.52
N VAL A 655 -58.61 -13.53 59.37
CA VAL A 655 -57.70 -12.40 59.09
C VAL A 655 -56.26 -12.87 58.87
N ILE A 656 -55.73 -13.76 59.72
CA ILE A 656 -54.37 -14.31 59.58
C ILE A 656 -54.21 -15.17 58.32
N ILE A 657 -55.19 -16.03 58.01
CA ILE A 657 -55.19 -16.81 56.77
C ILE A 657 -55.17 -15.88 55.55
N ASN A 658 -55.94 -14.79 55.58
CA ASN A 658 -55.95 -13.80 54.50
C ASN A 658 -54.63 -13.01 54.40
N HIS A 659 -53.96 -12.69 55.51
CA HIS A 659 -52.59 -12.15 55.47
C HIS A 659 -51.58 -13.15 54.87
N GLY A 660 -51.65 -14.44 55.24
CA GLY A 660 -50.81 -15.49 54.65
C GLY A 660 -51.01 -15.61 53.13
N LYS A 661 -52.26 -15.56 52.67
CA LYS A 661 -52.60 -15.47 51.24
C LYS A 661 -52.00 -14.24 50.56
N LEU A 662 -52.02 -13.07 51.21
CA LEU A 662 -51.44 -11.83 50.67
C LEU A 662 -49.92 -11.92 50.53
N VAL A 663 -49.23 -12.54 51.50
CA VAL A 663 -47.77 -12.82 51.40
C VAL A 663 -47.48 -13.70 50.19
N ILE A 664 -48.17 -14.84 50.06
CA ILE A 664 -48.01 -15.76 48.91
C ILE A 664 -48.27 -15.03 47.58
N ALA A 665 -49.36 -14.24 47.49
CA ALA A 665 -49.68 -13.49 46.28
C ALA A 665 -48.54 -12.55 45.86
N ASN A 666 -47.87 -11.89 46.83
CA ASN A 666 -46.74 -11.00 46.54
C ASN A 666 -45.47 -11.76 46.10
N ILE A 667 -45.22 -12.97 46.61
CA ILE A 667 -44.12 -13.83 46.11
C ILE A 667 -44.37 -14.23 44.63
N TYR A 668 -45.64 -14.41 44.24
CA TYR A 668 -46.04 -14.68 42.85
C TYR A 668 -46.26 -13.42 41.97
N GLY A 669 -45.92 -12.22 42.46
CA GLY A 669 -45.95 -10.96 41.69
C GLY A 669 -47.19 -10.08 41.86
N GLY A 670 -48.15 -10.46 42.71
CA GLY A 670 -49.39 -9.71 42.94
C GLY A 670 -49.20 -8.30 43.52
N LYS A 671 -50.09 -7.38 43.17
CA LYS A 671 -50.10 -6.01 43.73
C LYS A 671 -50.82 -5.99 45.08
N GLU A 672 -50.92 -4.80 45.67
CA GLU A 672 -51.61 -4.62 46.95
C GLU A 672 -53.12 -4.77 46.76
N GLY A 673 -53.76 -5.63 47.56
CA GLY A 673 -55.18 -5.98 47.43
C GLY A 673 -55.50 -7.19 46.53
N THR A 674 -54.51 -7.78 45.84
CA THR A 674 -54.73 -9.00 45.03
C THR A 674 -55.01 -10.20 45.95
N THR A 675 -56.18 -10.84 45.81
CA THR A 675 -56.53 -12.06 46.55
C THR A 675 -56.22 -13.32 45.75
N ILE A 676 -55.69 -14.35 46.43
CA ILE A 676 -55.43 -15.68 45.83
C ILE A 676 -56.70 -16.32 45.27
N ASP A 677 -57.84 -16.07 45.92
CA ASP A 677 -59.12 -16.68 45.54
C ASP A 677 -59.74 -16.06 44.28
N SER A 678 -59.19 -14.95 43.76
CA SER A 678 -59.63 -14.32 42.52
C SER A 678 -59.27 -15.16 41.28
N PHE A 679 -59.99 -14.99 40.16
CA PHE A 679 -59.68 -15.74 38.93
C PHE A 679 -58.27 -15.44 38.39
N TYR A 680 -57.79 -14.19 38.43
CA TYR A 680 -56.39 -13.89 38.10
C TYR A 680 -55.41 -14.47 39.13
N GLY A 681 -55.73 -14.46 40.42
CA GLY A 681 -54.91 -15.06 41.48
C GLY A 681 -54.76 -16.59 41.33
N LYS A 682 -55.87 -17.30 41.10
CA LYS A 682 -55.89 -18.74 40.82
C LYS A 682 -55.19 -19.08 39.50
N PHE A 683 -55.44 -18.31 38.43
CA PHE A 683 -54.77 -18.51 37.13
C PHE A 683 -53.25 -18.34 37.26
N ASN A 684 -52.79 -17.30 37.95
CA ASN A 684 -51.38 -17.10 38.27
C ASN A 684 -50.77 -18.34 38.94
N ILE A 685 -51.39 -18.88 39.99
CA ILE A 685 -50.86 -20.06 40.70
C ILE A 685 -50.83 -21.31 39.81
N LEU A 686 -51.89 -21.55 39.02
CA LEU A 686 -52.02 -22.75 38.16
C LEU A 686 -51.04 -22.74 36.97
N ALA A 687 -50.85 -21.57 36.34
CA ALA A 687 -49.86 -21.38 35.27
C ALA A 687 -48.40 -21.57 35.73
N LYS A 688 -48.14 -21.48 37.04
CA LYS A 688 -46.78 -21.46 37.61
C LYS A 688 -46.38 -22.78 38.30
N ASN A 689 -47.36 -23.62 38.69
CA ASN A 689 -47.12 -24.93 39.31
C ASN A 689 -46.88 -26.06 38.28
N SER A 690 -47.30 -25.88 37.03
CA SER A 690 -47.28 -26.92 35.98
C SER A 690 -46.21 -26.61 34.91
N TYR A 691 -45.03 -27.25 35.00
CA TYR A 691 -43.99 -27.42 33.97
C TYR A 691 -43.71 -26.28 32.94
N LEU A 692 -42.54 -25.63 32.99
CA LEU A 692 -41.41 -25.98 32.10
C LEU A 692 -41.72 -26.01 30.58
N THR A 693 -41.81 -24.85 29.92
CA THR A 693 -41.26 -24.63 28.56
C THR A 693 -41.25 -23.12 28.19
N PRO A 694 -40.34 -22.65 27.31
CA PRO A 694 -40.30 -21.23 26.89
C PRO A 694 -41.41 -20.89 25.89
N GLY A 695 -42.00 -19.70 26.03
CA GLY A 695 -42.92 -19.10 25.05
C GLY A 695 -44.09 -18.36 25.70
N ASP A 696 -44.04 -17.02 25.73
CA ASP A 696 -45.11 -16.18 26.27
C ASP A 696 -46.44 -16.33 25.50
N GLU A 697 -46.36 -16.72 24.22
CA GLU A 697 -47.47 -16.88 23.28
C GLU A 697 -48.56 -17.87 23.75
N TYR A 698 -48.25 -18.80 24.65
CA TYR A 698 -49.19 -19.84 25.09
C TYR A 698 -50.24 -19.36 26.11
N TYR A 699 -49.98 -18.27 26.85
CA TYR A 699 -50.86 -17.81 27.93
C TYR A 699 -51.79 -16.66 27.50
N GLU A 700 -51.43 -15.93 26.43
CA GLU A 700 -52.21 -14.79 25.93
C GLU A 700 -53.69 -15.10 25.66
N PRO A 701 -54.11 -16.25 25.09
CA PRO A 701 -55.52 -16.51 24.79
C PRO A 701 -56.40 -16.57 26.04
N ALA A 702 -55.90 -17.17 27.13
CA ALA A 702 -56.64 -17.28 28.39
C ALA A 702 -56.76 -15.91 29.08
N ILE A 703 -55.66 -15.15 29.15
CA ILE A 703 -55.64 -13.79 29.69
C ILE A 703 -56.57 -12.87 28.88
N LYS A 704 -56.57 -13.00 27.55
CA LYS A 704 -57.45 -12.25 26.65
C LYS A 704 -58.94 -12.52 26.93
N ILE A 705 -59.33 -13.76 27.22
CA ILE A 705 -60.71 -14.08 27.61
C ILE A 705 -61.07 -13.47 28.98
N LEU A 706 -60.19 -13.59 29.98
CA LEU A 706 -60.41 -12.95 31.29
C LEU A 706 -60.59 -11.42 31.14
N ASN A 707 -59.75 -10.77 30.32
CA ASN A 707 -59.85 -9.35 29.98
C ASN A 707 -61.19 -9.01 29.30
N GLN A 708 -61.64 -9.83 28.35
CA GLN A 708 -62.92 -9.63 27.64
C GLN A 708 -64.12 -9.74 28.59
N ILE A 709 -64.11 -10.71 29.52
CA ILE A 709 -65.19 -10.88 30.51
C ILE A 709 -65.25 -9.68 31.47
N VAL A 710 -64.10 -9.28 32.04
CA VAL A 710 -64.02 -8.11 32.93
C VAL A 710 -64.44 -6.83 32.20
N GLY A 711 -64.05 -6.68 30.93
CA GLY A 711 -64.46 -5.57 30.08
C GLY A 711 -65.98 -5.48 29.89
N ILE A 712 -66.69 -6.61 29.79
CA ILE A 712 -68.17 -6.61 29.76
C ILE A 712 -68.75 -6.18 31.11
N TYR A 713 -68.22 -6.69 32.23
CA TYR A 713 -68.69 -6.25 33.56
C TYR A 713 -68.49 -4.76 33.76
N ASP A 714 -67.33 -4.21 33.36
CA ASP A 714 -67.07 -2.78 33.44
C ASP A 714 -68.01 -1.95 32.58
N GLN A 715 -68.30 -2.40 31.36
CA GLN A 715 -69.27 -1.72 30.49
C GLN A 715 -70.68 -1.70 31.09
N PHE A 716 -71.12 -2.74 31.81
CA PHE A 716 -72.37 -2.67 32.58
C PHE A 716 -72.27 -1.71 33.76
N ILE A 717 -71.14 -1.68 34.47
CA ILE A 717 -70.92 -0.83 35.65
C ILE A 717 -70.87 0.66 35.30
N SER A 718 -70.28 1.01 34.14
CA SER A 718 -70.01 2.40 33.75
C SER A 718 -71.06 3.01 32.82
N ASN A 719 -72.01 2.23 32.30
CA ASN A 719 -72.99 2.73 31.32
C ASN A 719 -74.21 3.36 32.01
N GLU A 720 -74.55 4.59 31.61
CA GLU A 720 -75.74 5.28 32.11
C GLU A 720 -76.98 4.87 31.30
N PHE A 721 -77.83 4.04 31.92
CA PHE A 721 -79.05 3.55 31.29
C PHE A 721 -80.17 4.60 31.35
N ALA A 722 -80.09 5.60 30.48
CA ALA A 722 -81.03 6.73 30.43
C ALA A 722 -82.44 6.37 29.95
N SER A 723 -82.61 5.30 29.15
CA SER A 723 -83.90 4.86 28.63
C SER A 723 -83.98 3.34 28.45
N LYS A 724 -85.21 2.82 28.41
CA LYS A 724 -85.51 1.39 28.21
C LYS A 724 -84.96 0.87 26.88
N ASP A 725 -85.14 1.61 25.80
CA ASP A 725 -84.63 1.21 24.47
C ASP A 725 -83.10 1.22 24.41
N ASN A 726 -82.44 2.17 25.08
CA ASN A 726 -80.99 2.19 25.20
C ASN A 726 -80.49 0.96 25.98
N ALA A 727 -81.18 0.58 27.06
CA ALA A 727 -80.87 -0.63 27.82
C ALA A 727 -81.10 -1.91 27.03
N ILE A 728 -82.20 -2.01 26.28
CA ILE A 728 -82.48 -3.15 25.38
C ILE A 728 -81.42 -3.26 24.28
N LYS A 729 -81.04 -2.16 23.64
CA LYS A 729 -80.00 -2.15 22.60
C LYS A 729 -78.64 -2.56 23.17
N PHE A 730 -78.25 -1.99 24.31
CA PHE A 730 -77.00 -2.32 25.00
C PHE A 730 -76.97 -3.79 25.43
N VAL A 731 -78.02 -4.30 26.08
CA VAL A 731 -78.11 -5.70 26.51
C VAL A 731 -78.06 -6.65 25.31
N ASN A 732 -78.72 -6.35 24.19
CA ASN A 732 -78.62 -7.18 23.00
C ASN A 732 -77.20 -7.22 22.41
N ASP A 733 -76.49 -6.08 22.34
CA ASP A 733 -75.07 -6.05 21.96
C ASP A 733 -74.21 -6.90 22.92
N LYS A 734 -74.37 -6.72 24.24
CA LYS A 734 -73.61 -7.51 25.21
C LYS A 734 -73.96 -8.99 25.20
N LEU A 735 -75.20 -9.39 24.90
CA LEU A 735 -75.54 -10.82 24.72
C LEU A 735 -74.83 -11.45 23.52
N VAL A 736 -74.62 -10.71 22.43
CA VAL A 736 -73.80 -11.18 21.31
C VAL A 736 -72.34 -11.31 21.73
N GLN A 737 -71.80 -10.33 22.46
CA GLN A 737 -70.40 -10.37 22.95
C GLN A 737 -70.17 -11.48 23.98
N ILE A 738 -71.08 -11.67 24.95
CA ILE A 738 -71.07 -12.78 25.91
C ILE A 738 -71.19 -14.12 25.18
N GLY A 739 -72.06 -14.22 24.17
CA GLY A 739 -72.18 -15.40 23.31
C GLY A 739 -70.88 -15.74 22.59
N ALA A 740 -70.22 -14.74 21.99
CA ALA A 740 -68.93 -14.90 21.33
C ALA A 740 -67.80 -15.26 22.31
N ILE A 741 -67.78 -14.71 23.53
CA ILE A 741 -66.82 -15.08 24.58
C ILE A 741 -67.05 -16.52 25.04
N ILE A 742 -68.30 -16.94 25.30
CA ILE A 742 -68.61 -18.33 25.66
C ILE A 742 -68.20 -19.28 24.55
N GLU A 743 -68.43 -18.92 23.29
CA GLU A 743 -68.03 -19.76 22.17
C GLU A 743 -66.51 -19.80 22.01
N THR A 744 -65.81 -18.66 22.14
CA THR A 744 -64.33 -18.61 22.16
C THR A 744 -63.75 -19.42 23.32
N PHE A 745 -64.39 -19.39 24.49
CA PHE A 745 -64.01 -20.16 25.68
C PHE A 745 -64.24 -21.67 25.51
N LYS A 746 -65.27 -22.08 24.74
CA LYS A 746 -65.48 -23.47 24.32
C LYS A 746 -64.56 -23.91 23.20
N THR A 747 -64.20 -23.02 22.27
CA THR A 747 -63.31 -23.30 21.13
C THR A 747 -61.83 -23.10 21.44
N ILE A 748 -61.46 -22.86 22.70
CA ILE A 748 -60.16 -23.32 23.22
C ILE A 748 -60.21 -24.87 23.28
N THR A 749 -60.03 -25.45 22.10
CA THR A 749 -59.88 -26.88 21.80
C THR A 749 -58.95 -27.01 20.58
N GLU A 750 -57.95 -27.88 20.69
CA GLU A 750 -57.08 -28.40 19.63
C GLU A 750 -56.76 -27.51 18.40
N TYR A 751 -55.62 -26.80 18.48
CA TYR A 751 -54.53 -26.91 17.49
C TYR A 751 -53.17 -26.73 18.20
N GLY A 752 -52.96 -27.39 19.34
CA GLY A 752 -51.75 -27.25 20.13
C GLY A 752 -51.76 -28.04 21.44
N ARG A 753 -52.31 -27.44 22.50
CA ARG A 753 -52.38 -28.00 23.86
C ARG A 753 -53.59 -27.43 24.63
N ASP A 754 -54.16 -28.23 25.52
CA ASP A 754 -55.40 -27.94 26.27
C ASP A 754 -55.22 -27.16 27.58
N TRP A 755 -56.36 -26.70 28.12
CA TRP A 755 -56.50 -26.36 29.54
C TRP A 755 -55.93 -27.45 30.48
N GLU A 756 -55.93 -28.73 30.08
CA GLU A 756 -55.39 -29.84 30.88
C GLU A 756 -53.87 -29.75 31.14
N TYR A 757 -53.11 -28.94 30.38
CA TYR A 757 -51.70 -28.67 30.67
C TYR A 757 -51.50 -27.67 31.83
N LEU A 758 -52.56 -26.96 32.23
CA LEU A 758 -52.65 -26.32 33.54
C LEU A 758 -53.17 -27.37 34.53
N GLU A 759 -52.26 -28.01 35.26
CA GLU A 759 -52.58 -29.06 36.24
C GLU A 759 -53.52 -28.48 37.32
N ASN A 760 -54.67 -29.13 37.56
CA ASN A 760 -55.79 -28.66 38.40
C ASN A 760 -56.66 -27.52 37.84
N SER A 761 -56.59 -27.21 36.53
CA SER A 761 -57.41 -26.13 35.94
C SER A 761 -58.90 -26.46 35.74
N SER A 762 -59.32 -27.71 35.94
CA SER A 762 -60.72 -28.13 35.80
C SER A 762 -61.66 -27.33 36.71
N GLU A 763 -61.26 -27.06 37.95
CA GLU A 763 -61.99 -26.19 38.88
C GLU A 763 -62.08 -24.75 38.34
N LEU A 764 -60.97 -24.19 37.85
CA LEU A 764 -60.94 -22.83 37.31
C LEU A 764 -61.82 -22.69 36.06
N LYS A 765 -61.74 -23.66 35.14
CA LYS A 765 -62.57 -23.76 33.93
C LYS A 765 -64.05 -23.91 34.28
N GLN A 766 -64.39 -24.76 35.25
CA GLN A 766 -65.75 -24.92 35.74
C GLN A 766 -66.29 -23.62 36.36
N LEU A 767 -65.55 -23.03 37.30
CA LEU A 767 -65.94 -21.78 37.97
C LEU A 767 -66.09 -20.62 36.97
N LEU A 768 -65.19 -20.47 35.99
CA LEU A 768 -65.33 -19.48 34.92
C LEU A 768 -66.61 -19.71 34.11
N ASN A 769 -66.83 -20.96 33.67
CA ASN A 769 -68.03 -21.32 32.90
C ASN A 769 -69.32 -21.04 33.68
N GLU A 770 -69.35 -21.37 34.97
CA GLU A 770 -70.49 -21.12 35.87
C GLU A 770 -70.76 -19.63 36.06
N GLN A 771 -69.74 -18.80 36.33
CA GLN A 771 -69.93 -17.35 36.49
C GLN A 771 -70.37 -16.67 35.19
N ILE A 772 -69.79 -17.03 34.05
CA ILE A 772 -70.16 -16.46 32.74
C ILE A 772 -71.57 -16.92 32.33
N SER A 773 -71.92 -18.20 32.56
CA SER A 773 -73.25 -18.73 32.25
C SER A 773 -74.32 -18.13 33.15
N SER A 774 -74.08 -18.03 34.46
CA SER A 774 -74.99 -17.37 35.41
C SER A 774 -75.24 -15.91 35.02
N PHE A 775 -74.18 -15.18 34.67
CA PHE A 775 -74.30 -13.81 34.17
C PHE A 775 -75.10 -13.74 32.87
N LYS A 776 -74.81 -14.61 31.89
CA LYS A 776 -75.57 -14.70 30.64
C LYS A 776 -77.05 -14.91 30.90
N THR A 777 -77.43 -15.88 31.73
CA THR A 777 -78.84 -16.15 32.08
C THR A 777 -79.51 -14.92 32.66
N LYS A 778 -78.83 -14.16 33.53
CA LYS A 778 -79.38 -12.92 34.11
C LYS A 778 -79.58 -11.80 33.07
N VAL A 779 -78.67 -11.70 32.11
CA VAL A 779 -78.78 -10.74 31.00
C VAL A 779 -79.86 -11.18 29.97
N GLU A 780 -80.04 -12.49 29.74
CA GLU A 780 -81.12 -13.05 28.92
C GLU A 780 -82.50 -12.90 29.58
N GLU A 781 -82.60 -12.99 30.91
CA GLU A 781 -83.83 -12.65 31.64
C GLU A 781 -84.30 -11.21 31.33
N PHE A 782 -83.37 -10.24 31.26
CA PHE A 782 -83.72 -8.87 30.89
C PHE A 782 -84.28 -8.81 29.47
N LYS A 783 -83.60 -9.42 28.49
CA LYS A 783 -84.06 -9.45 27.09
C LYS A 783 -85.48 -10.02 26.97
N THR A 784 -85.76 -11.12 27.66
CA THR A 784 -87.05 -11.82 27.60
C THR A 784 -88.16 -11.04 28.30
N LYS A 785 -87.86 -10.40 29.45
CA LYS A 785 -88.85 -9.63 30.23
C LYS A 785 -89.07 -8.23 29.66
N ALA A 786 -88.06 -7.56 29.09
CA ALA A 786 -88.13 -6.14 28.71
C ALA A 786 -89.31 -5.79 27.77
N ALA A 787 -89.77 -6.72 26.95
CA ALA A 787 -90.95 -6.55 26.09
C ALA A 787 -92.29 -6.45 26.84
N THR A 788 -92.36 -6.85 28.12
CA THR A 788 -93.62 -7.00 28.88
C THR A 788 -93.68 -6.23 30.22
N ILE A 789 -92.58 -5.63 30.68
CA ILE A 789 -92.51 -4.82 31.92
C ILE A 789 -92.68 -3.32 31.67
N ASN A 790 -93.20 -2.61 32.67
CA ASN A 790 -93.37 -1.15 32.69
C ASN A 790 -92.04 -0.38 32.85
N ASP A 791 -92.09 0.95 32.70
CA ASP A 791 -90.91 1.82 32.58
C ASP A 791 -90.11 2.03 33.88
N GLU A 792 -90.56 1.51 35.01
CA GLU A 792 -89.80 1.50 36.27
C GLU A 792 -89.19 0.12 36.58
N SER A 793 -89.88 -0.97 36.24
CA SER A 793 -89.44 -2.34 36.57
C SER A 793 -88.18 -2.77 35.83
N TRP A 794 -87.90 -2.22 34.64
CA TRP A 794 -86.69 -2.60 33.88
C TRP A 794 -85.40 -2.06 34.53
N LYS A 795 -85.45 -0.90 35.20
CA LYS A 795 -84.29 -0.33 35.92
C LYS A 795 -83.82 -1.26 37.03
N ALA A 796 -84.73 -1.76 37.86
CA ALA A 796 -84.41 -2.70 38.93
C ALA A 796 -83.72 -4.00 38.42
N ILE A 797 -84.05 -4.47 37.21
CA ILE A 797 -83.38 -5.62 36.60
C ILE A 797 -81.98 -5.23 36.10
N ILE A 798 -81.82 -4.07 35.45
CA ILE A 798 -80.50 -3.56 35.06
C ILE A 798 -79.62 -3.34 36.29
N ASP A 799 -80.11 -2.72 37.35
CA ASP A 799 -79.40 -2.51 38.60
C ASP A 799 -78.97 -3.84 39.24
N SER A 800 -79.78 -4.90 39.10
CA SER A 800 -79.40 -6.26 39.53
C SER A 800 -78.25 -6.84 38.69
N ILE A 801 -78.22 -6.56 37.38
CA ILE A 801 -77.13 -6.97 36.47
C ILE A 801 -75.86 -6.14 36.75
N VAL A 802 -76.00 -4.84 37.04
CA VAL A 802 -74.88 -3.96 37.45
C VAL A 802 -74.30 -4.43 38.78
N LYS A 803 -75.13 -4.78 39.77
CA LYS A 803 -74.70 -5.34 41.05
C LYS A 803 -73.96 -6.67 40.85
N LEU A 804 -74.53 -7.58 40.07
CA LEU A 804 -73.89 -8.86 39.72
C LEU A 804 -72.57 -8.66 38.95
N SER A 805 -72.48 -7.63 38.10
CA SER A 805 -71.24 -7.25 37.42
C SER A 805 -70.17 -6.77 38.40
N LYS A 806 -70.53 -5.98 39.42
CA LYS A 806 -69.60 -5.55 40.48
C LYS A 806 -69.11 -6.75 41.31
N GLU A 807 -70.03 -7.61 41.75
CA GLU A 807 -69.72 -8.82 42.52
C GLU A 807 -68.84 -9.79 41.72
N ASN A 808 -69.13 -10.01 40.44
CA ASN A 808 -68.32 -10.89 39.60
C ASN A 808 -66.97 -10.24 39.22
N LYS A 809 -66.90 -8.93 38.94
CA LYS A 809 -65.61 -8.25 38.74
C LYS A 809 -64.68 -8.40 39.94
N GLN A 810 -65.21 -8.29 41.17
CA GLN A 810 -64.43 -8.51 42.39
C GLN A 810 -63.89 -9.95 42.50
N LYS A 811 -64.67 -10.96 42.08
CA LYS A 811 -64.18 -12.36 42.00
C LYS A 811 -63.12 -12.54 40.91
N PHE A 812 -63.14 -11.76 39.83
CA PHE A 812 -62.15 -11.88 38.76
C PHE A 812 -60.79 -11.28 39.13
N GLY A 813 -60.77 -10.09 39.75
CA GLY A 813 -59.54 -9.35 40.06
C GLY A 813 -59.19 -8.34 38.96
N SER A 814 -57.93 -7.90 38.90
CA SER A 814 -57.44 -6.90 37.94
C SER A 814 -56.42 -7.46 36.95
N VAL A 815 -56.42 -6.94 35.73
CA VAL A 815 -55.39 -7.24 34.71
C VAL A 815 -53.98 -6.86 35.20
N SER A 816 -53.90 -5.84 36.07
CA SER A 816 -52.65 -5.39 36.69
C SER A 816 -52.03 -6.37 37.70
N ASP A 817 -52.71 -7.50 37.98
CA ASP A 817 -52.25 -8.58 38.85
C ASP A 817 -51.38 -9.61 38.10
N ASN A 818 -51.13 -9.41 36.80
CA ASN A 818 -50.33 -10.27 35.93
C ASN A 818 -48.86 -9.81 35.79
N ASN A 819 -48.13 -9.67 36.90
CA ASN A 819 -46.66 -9.50 36.83
C ASN A 819 -45.96 -10.88 36.77
N PRO A 820 -44.79 -10.98 36.13
CA PRO A 820 -43.96 -12.18 36.24
C PRO A 820 -43.57 -12.40 37.72
N PRO A 821 -43.63 -13.65 38.21
CA PRO A 821 -43.28 -13.98 39.58
C PRO A 821 -41.75 -14.01 39.72
N ILE A 822 -41.26 -13.75 40.92
CA ILE A 822 -39.82 -13.79 41.21
C ILE A 822 -39.27 -15.22 41.08
N VAL A 823 -40.13 -16.22 41.28
CA VAL A 823 -39.89 -17.64 40.99
C VAL A 823 -39.50 -17.91 39.53
N ASP A 824 -40.04 -17.16 38.55
CA ASP A 824 -39.73 -17.40 37.13
C ASP A 824 -38.45 -16.66 36.71
N VAL A 825 -38.18 -15.47 37.26
CA VAL A 825 -36.87 -14.80 37.14
C VAL A 825 -35.73 -15.71 37.61
N LEU A 826 -35.95 -16.47 38.70
CA LEU A 826 -35.00 -17.49 39.16
C LEU A 826 -34.90 -18.68 38.19
N LYS A 827 -36.00 -19.17 37.62
CA LYS A 827 -35.96 -20.27 36.63
C LYS A 827 -35.21 -19.86 35.34
N GLU A 828 -35.49 -18.67 34.79
CA GLU A 828 -34.78 -18.14 33.63
C GLU A 828 -33.27 -18.01 33.90
N THR A 829 -32.91 -17.60 35.12
CA THR A 829 -31.52 -17.52 35.57
C THR A 829 -30.88 -18.93 35.65
N LEU A 830 -31.61 -19.94 36.14
CA LEU A 830 -31.15 -21.34 36.18
C LEU A 830 -30.98 -21.94 34.77
N ASP A 831 -31.92 -21.69 33.85
CA ASP A 831 -31.85 -22.12 32.45
C ASP A 831 -30.75 -21.39 31.67
N SER A 832 -30.47 -20.13 32.03
CA SER A 832 -29.32 -19.37 31.53
C SER A 832 -28.00 -20.02 31.96
N TYR A 833 -27.86 -20.40 33.24
CA TYR A 833 -26.68 -21.15 33.71
C TYR A 833 -26.54 -22.52 33.03
N ASP A 834 -27.63 -23.27 32.79
CA ASP A 834 -27.55 -24.53 32.04
C ASP A 834 -27.10 -24.32 30.59
N ASN A 835 -27.57 -23.24 29.95
CA ASN A 835 -27.09 -22.86 28.62
C ASN A 835 -25.62 -22.41 28.63
N GLU A 836 -25.17 -21.67 29.64
CA GLU A 836 -23.77 -21.29 29.82
C GLU A 836 -22.88 -22.53 30.01
N ILE A 837 -23.25 -23.43 30.94
CA ILE A 837 -22.57 -24.71 31.20
C ILE A 837 -22.51 -25.56 29.93
N ARG A 838 -23.62 -25.68 29.19
CA ARG A 838 -23.68 -26.45 27.94
C ARG A 838 -22.75 -25.87 26.86
N ARG A 839 -22.76 -24.55 26.66
CA ARG A 839 -21.86 -23.87 25.71
C ARG A 839 -20.40 -23.99 26.14
N ALA A 840 -20.11 -23.82 27.43
CA ALA A 840 -18.76 -23.93 27.98
C ALA A 840 -18.20 -25.35 27.88
N LYS A 841 -19.01 -26.39 28.16
CA LYS A 841 -18.64 -27.81 27.94
C LYS A 841 -18.35 -28.09 26.47
N LYS A 842 -19.26 -27.71 25.56
CA LYS A 842 -19.05 -27.86 24.11
C LYS A 842 -17.76 -27.18 23.64
N LYS A 843 -17.41 -26.02 24.21
CA LYS A 843 -16.11 -25.37 23.93
C LYS A 843 -14.95 -26.18 24.51
N MET A 844 -14.98 -26.52 25.79
CA MET A 844 -13.94 -27.28 26.49
C MET A 844 -13.64 -28.64 25.85
N GLU A 845 -14.63 -29.33 25.28
CA GLU A 845 -14.44 -30.60 24.56
C GLU A 845 -13.76 -30.40 23.20
N ASN A 846 -14.11 -29.34 22.48
CA ASN A 846 -13.66 -29.13 21.09
C ASN A 846 -12.31 -28.39 21.00
N ILE A 847 -11.99 -27.48 21.93
CA ILE A 847 -10.74 -26.69 21.90
C ILE A 847 -9.47 -27.59 21.91
N PRO A 848 -9.36 -28.63 22.78
CA PRO A 848 -8.26 -29.60 22.73
C PRO A 848 -8.17 -30.35 21.40
N THR A 849 -9.27 -30.47 20.65
CA THR A 849 -9.23 -31.07 19.31
C THR A 849 -8.67 -30.09 18.29
N TYR A 850 -9.13 -28.84 18.29
CA TYR A 850 -8.73 -27.84 17.29
C TYR A 850 -7.27 -27.43 17.41
N GLY A 851 -6.78 -27.17 18.62
CA GLY A 851 -5.41 -26.69 18.81
C GLY A 851 -4.32 -27.75 18.60
N LYS A 852 -4.66 -29.05 18.56
CA LYS A 852 -3.75 -30.12 18.10
C LYS A 852 -3.57 -30.16 16.58
N VAL A 853 -4.47 -29.54 15.83
CA VAL A 853 -4.56 -29.70 14.36
C VAL A 853 -3.87 -28.55 13.62
N PHE A 854 -3.97 -27.34 14.16
CA PHE A 854 -3.31 -26.16 13.60
C PHE A 854 -2.59 -25.38 14.69
N SER A 855 -1.30 -25.11 14.46
CA SER A 855 -0.48 -24.16 15.21
C SER A 855 -0.95 -22.72 14.90
N GLY A 856 -2.15 -22.38 15.35
CA GLY A 856 -2.87 -21.17 14.96
C GLY A 856 -2.11 -19.90 15.33
N HIS A 857 -1.46 -19.88 16.50
CA HIS A 857 -0.69 -18.73 16.95
C HIS A 857 0.53 -18.45 16.06
N GLU A 858 1.21 -19.49 15.58
CA GLU A 858 2.30 -19.38 14.61
C GLU A 858 1.81 -18.76 13.28
N VAL A 859 0.57 -19.01 12.85
CA VAL A 859 -0.03 -18.33 11.68
C VAL A 859 -0.16 -16.82 11.91
N TYR A 860 -0.55 -16.37 13.11
CA TYR A 860 -0.62 -14.94 13.46
C TYR A 860 0.76 -14.28 13.41
N ILE A 861 1.75 -14.92 14.03
CA ILE A 861 3.15 -14.45 14.06
C ILE A 861 3.68 -14.27 12.64
N LEU A 862 3.45 -15.27 11.78
CA LEU A 862 3.92 -15.25 10.40
C LEU A 862 3.16 -14.22 9.52
N LEU A 863 1.85 -14.00 9.77
CA LEU A 863 1.09 -12.91 9.13
C LEU A 863 1.60 -11.52 9.51
N ARG A 864 1.91 -11.28 10.80
CA ARG A 864 2.50 -10.02 11.27
C ARG A 864 3.89 -9.81 10.71
N TYR A 865 4.71 -10.86 10.69
CA TYR A 865 6.04 -10.82 10.09
C TYR A 865 5.94 -10.45 8.60
N TRP A 866 5.12 -11.15 7.81
CA TRP A 866 4.87 -10.80 6.40
C TRP A 866 4.41 -9.35 6.22
N SER A 867 3.43 -8.91 7.03
CA SER A 867 2.89 -7.54 7.02
C SER A 867 3.97 -6.47 7.27
N LYS A 868 4.91 -6.78 8.16
CA LYS A 868 6.02 -5.89 8.57
C LYS A 868 7.22 -5.93 7.62
N THR A 869 7.56 -7.08 7.03
CA THR A 869 8.85 -7.27 6.34
C THR A 869 8.76 -7.56 4.84
N MET A 870 7.68 -8.17 4.36
CA MET A 870 7.55 -8.60 2.95
C MET A 870 6.57 -7.75 2.16
N ARG A 871 5.58 -7.16 2.84
CA ARG A 871 4.53 -6.38 2.19
C ARG A 871 5.04 -5.12 1.47
N SER A 872 6.07 -4.44 1.99
CA SER A 872 6.66 -3.25 1.35
C SER A 872 7.27 -3.58 -0.01
N ASP A 873 8.09 -4.63 -0.04
CA ASP A 873 8.82 -5.06 -1.24
C ASP A 873 7.83 -5.60 -2.26
N PHE A 874 6.82 -6.33 -1.79
CA PHE A 874 5.70 -6.76 -2.62
C PHE A 874 4.94 -5.60 -3.28
N GLU A 875 4.59 -4.56 -2.51
CA GLU A 875 3.87 -3.38 -3.05
C GLU A 875 4.73 -2.57 -4.02
N LYS A 876 6.07 -2.64 -3.90
CA LYS A 876 7.04 -2.05 -4.83
C LYS A 876 7.20 -2.88 -6.13
N ASN A 877 7.20 -4.21 -6.00
CA ASN A 877 7.50 -5.15 -7.08
C ASN A 877 6.26 -5.61 -7.87
N LYS A 878 5.05 -5.22 -7.44
CA LYS A 878 3.80 -5.59 -8.13
C LYS A 878 3.73 -5.04 -9.56
N LEU A 879 3.12 -5.82 -10.45
CA LEU A 879 2.90 -5.45 -11.85
C LEU A 879 1.99 -4.22 -11.93
N GLN A 880 2.43 -3.16 -12.63
CA GLN A 880 1.59 -1.98 -12.84
C GLN A 880 0.53 -2.24 -13.92
N LYS A 881 -0.72 -1.91 -13.60
CA LYS A 881 -1.89 -2.18 -14.43
C LYS A 881 -1.82 -1.50 -15.80
N GLU A 882 -1.26 -0.30 -15.82
CA GLU A 882 -1.07 0.54 -17.01
C GLU A 882 -0.06 -0.10 -17.96
N GLN A 883 0.93 -0.82 -17.44
CA GLN A 883 2.00 -1.49 -18.18
C GLN A 883 1.57 -2.88 -18.69
N PHE A 884 0.72 -3.60 -17.95
CA PHE A 884 0.34 -4.99 -18.21
C PHE A 884 -1.17 -5.20 -18.36
N LYS A 885 -1.91 -4.19 -18.87
CA LYS A 885 -3.39 -4.16 -18.93
C LYS A 885 -4.06 -5.39 -19.57
N ASN A 886 -3.36 -6.10 -20.47
CA ASN A 886 -3.85 -7.26 -21.21
C ASN A 886 -3.26 -8.60 -20.72
N ASP A 887 -2.40 -8.60 -19.69
CA ASP A 887 -1.83 -9.82 -19.11
C ASP A 887 -2.82 -10.44 -18.11
N PRO A 888 -3.26 -11.72 -18.30
CA PRO A 888 -4.24 -12.35 -17.42
C PRO A 888 -3.76 -12.50 -15.97
N PHE A 889 -2.46 -12.77 -15.77
CA PHE A 889 -1.89 -12.95 -14.44
C PHE A 889 -1.78 -11.62 -13.68
N ALA A 890 -1.42 -10.53 -14.36
CA ALA A 890 -1.42 -9.20 -13.75
C ALA A 890 -2.82 -8.79 -13.25
N LEU A 891 -3.88 -9.09 -14.03
CA LEU A 891 -5.27 -8.84 -13.64
C LEU A 891 -5.75 -9.73 -12.49
N TRP A 892 -5.39 -11.02 -12.52
CA TRP A 892 -5.67 -11.95 -11.43
C TRP A 892 -5.02 -11.51 -10.12
N LEU A 893 -3.72 -11.19 -10.16
CA LEU A 893 -2.93 -10.70 -9.03
C LEU A 893 -3.57 -9.47 -8.38
N GLU A 894 -4.01 -8.48 -9.17
CA GLU A 894 -4.67 -7.27 -8.66
C GLU A 894 -5.94 -7.60 -7.85
N ASN A 895 -6.71 -8.61 -8.28
CA ASN A 895 -7.92 -9.05 -7.58
C ASN A 895 -7.61 -9.81 -6.29
N GLU A 896 -6.61 -10.69 -6.33
CA GLU A 896 -6.18 -11.45 -5.16
C GLU A 896 -5.67 -10.54 -4.04
N LEU A 897 -4.99 -9.44 -4.38
CA LEU A 897 -4.53 -8.44 -3.40
C LEU A 897 -5.66 -7.60 -2.78
N LYS A 898 -6.66 -7.25 -3.57
CA LYS A 898 -7.87 -6.62 -3.04
C LYS A 898 -8.58 -7.55 -2.05
N SER A 899 -8.56 -8.86 -2.28
CA SER A 899 -9.18 -9.83 -1.35
C SER A 899 -8.48 -9.87 0.02
N ILE A 900 -7.14 -9.84 0.06
CA ILE A 900 -6.34 -9.87 1.30
C ILE A 900 -6.58 -8.64 2.18
N THR A 901 -6.79 -7.47 1.56
CA THR A 901 -6.91 -6.18 2.27
C THR A 901 -8.34 -5.79 2.66
N LYS A 902 -9.35 -6.56 2.23
CA LYS A 902 -10.78 -6.22 2.32
C LYS A 902 -11.38 -6.32 3.72
N TYR A 903 -11.02 -7.33 4.50
CA TYR A 903 -11.68 -7.64 5.77
C TYR A 903 -11.10 -6.83 6.94
N SER A 904 -11.97 -6.29 7.79
CA SER A 904 -11.61 -5.49 8.98
C SER A 904 -10.85 -6.28 10.02
N GLU A 905 -11.20 -7.56 10.17
CA GLU A 905 -10.72 -8.47 11.20
C GLU A 905 -9.24 -8.76 10.95
N TYR A 906 -8.85 -9.04 9.70
CA TYR A 906 -7.44 -9.26 9.35
C TYR A 906 -6.56 -8.02 9.59
N LYS A 907 -7.10 -6.80 9.57
CA LYS A 907 -6.33 -5.58 9.91
C LYS A 907 -5.92 -5.53 11.39
N GLN A 908 -6.79 -5.98 12.29
CA GLN A 908 -6.51 -6.07 13.73
C GLN A 908 -5.48 -7.17 14.07
N ILE A 909 -5.24 -8.07 13.11
CA ILE A 909 -4.32 -9.20 13.24
C ILE A 909 -2.93 -8.84 12.73
N MET A 910 -2.87 -8.20 11.57
CA MET A 910 -1.63 -7.83 10.86
C MET A 910 -0.79 -6.74 11.53
N LYS A 911 -1.26 -6.14 12.64
CA LYS A 911 -0.56 -5.10 13.42
C LYS A 911 -0.89 -5.22 14.90
N VAL A 912 0.11 -4.95 15.75
CA VAL A 912 -0.06 -4.70 17.20
C VAL A 912 0.42 -3.28 17.44
N GLU A 913 -0.36 -2.48 18.16
CA GLU A 913 -0.06 -1.05 18.37
C GLU A 913 0.58 -0.80 19.75
N SER A 914 1.22 0.36 19.89
CA SER A 914 1.86 0.81 21.14
C SER A 914 0.93 1.79 21.88
N ASN A 915 -0.27 1.33 22.21
CA ASN A 915 -1.31 2.10 22.91
C ASN A 915 -1.97 1.29 24.03
N ASP A 916 -2.72 2.00 24.86
CA ASP A 916 -3.52 1.51 26.00
C ASP A 916 -4.69 0.61 25.58
N GLU A 917 -5.29 0.84 24.40
CA GLU A 917 -6.25 -0.10 23.79
C GLU A 917 -5.65 -1.50 23.53
N THR A 918 -4.34 -1.57 23.30
CA THR A 918 -3.62 -2.82 23.02
C THR A 918 -3.04 -3.43 24.31
N TRP A 919 -2.45 -2.60 25.17
CA TRP A 919 -1.73 -2.98 26.39
C TRP A 919 -2.33 -2.28 27.62
N ASP A 920 -3.12 -3.02 28.38
CA ASP A 920 -3.70 -2.56 29.64
C ASP A 920 -2.66 -2.73 30.75
N VAL A 921 -2.15 -1.61 31.27
CA VAL A 921 -1.04 -1.54 32.22
C VAL A 921 -1.24 -0.41 33.23
N ALA A 922 -0.76 -0.61 34.46
CA ALA A 922 -0.88 0.39 35.53
C ALA A 922 -0.09 1.70 35.27
N ASP A 923 1.03 1.64 34.54
CA ASP A 923 1.76 2.83 34.05
C ASP A 923 1.86 2.80 32.51
N PRO A 924 1.06 3.61 31.79
CA PRO A 924 1.10 3.71 30.34
C PRO A 924 2.47 4.08 29.75
N LYS A 925 3.42 4.61 30.55
CA LYS A 925 4.80 4.89 30.09
C LYS A 925 5.59 3.62 29.76
N LEU A 926 5.18 2.46 30.26
CA LEU A 926 5.83 1.18 29.97
C LEU A 926 5.41 0.58 28.61
N ILE A 927 4.31 1.07 28.01
CA ILE A 927 3.76 0.52 26.77
C ILE A 927 4.79 0.49 25.62
N PRO A 928 5.60 1.53 25.36
CA PRO A 928 6.61 1.49 24.30
C PRO A 928 7.71 0.43 24.53
N GLU A 929 8.12 0.20 25.79
CA GLU A 929 9.12 -0.82 26.13
C GLU A 929 8.55 -2.24 25.94
N ILE A 930 7.32 -2.47 26.43
CA ILE A 930 6.59 -3.73 26.28
C ILE A 930 6.38 -4.04 24.80
N HIS A 931 5.93 -3.06 24.01
CA HIS A 931 5.70 -3.20 22.57
C HIS A 931 7.01 -3.46 21.80
N ALA A 932 8.10 -2.78 22.15
CA ALA A 932 9.41 -3.02 21.56
C ALA A 932 9.90 -4.45 21.84
N LYS A 933 9.79 -4.92 23.10
CA LYS A 933 10.24 -6.27 23.46
C LYS A 933 9.37 -7.37 22.85
N PHE A 934 8.06 -7.17 22.80
CA PHE A 934 7.14 -8.03 22.05
C PHE A 934 7.56 -8.13 20.58
N THR A 935 7.78 -6.99 19.94
CA THR A 935 8.12 -6.89 18.51
C THR A 935 9.46 -7.58 18.20
N GLU A 936 10.46 -7.45 19.07
CA GLU A 936 11.75 -8.14 18.97
C GLU A 936 11.58 -9.66 19.01
N LEU A 937 10.91 -10.18 20.05
CA LEU A 937 10.72 -11.61 20.27
C LEU A 937 9.85 -12.24 19.17
N GLU A 938 8.77 -11.57 18.75
CA GLU A 938 7.89 -12.05 17.66
C GLU A 938 8.65 -12.11 16.33
N THR A 939 9.46 -11.09 16.02
CA THR A 939 10.27 -11.05 14.78
C THR A 939 11.31 -12.18 14.77
N ASN A 940 11.99 -12.43 15.90
CA ASN A 940 13.00 -13.49 16.02
C ASN A 940 12.37 -14.89 15.88
N TYR A 941 11.24 -15.15 16.53
CA TYR A 941 10.54 -16.44 16.43
C TYR A 941 9.95 -16.66 15.03
N ALA A 942 9.35 -15.63 14.41
CA ALA A 942 8.86 -15.70 13.03
C ALA A 942 9.96 -16.04 12.02
N LYS A 943 11.15 -15.44 12.17
CA LYS A 943 12.29 -15.72 11.31
C LYS A 943 12.77 -17.16 11.47
N ALA A 944 12.94 -17.64 12.71
CA ALA A 944 13.35 -19.02 12.96
C ALA A 944 12.34 -20.05 12.42
N LEU A 945 11.04 -19.75 12.45
CA LEU A 945 9.99 -20.58 11.81
C LEU A 945 10.19 -20.68 10.29
N ILE A 946 10.46 -19.56 9.62
CA ILE A 946 10.69 -19.51 8.17
C ILE A 946 11.99 -20.23 7.79
N ASP A 947 13.07 -19.98 8.53
CA ASP A 947 14.37 -20.61 8.29
C ASP A 947 14.28 -22.14 8.49
N TRP A 948 13.57 -22.61 9.52
CA TRP A 948 13.22 -24.02 9.70
C TRP A 948 12.42 -24.58 8.53
N PHE A 949 11.35 -23.92 8.10
CA PHE A 949 10.51 -24.40 6.99
C PHE A 949 11.28 -24.53 5.67
N ASN A 950 12.23 -23.64 5.42
CA ASN A 950 13.10 -23.67 4.24
C ASN A 950 14.23 -24.72 4.37
N GLY A 951 14.76 -24.92 5.58
CA GLY A 951 15.97 -25.73 5.81
C GLY A 951 15.78 -27.12 6.43
N LYS A 952 14.57 -27.53 6.83
CA LYS A 952 14.31 -28.82 7.51
C LYS A 952 14.69 -30.09 6.73
N ASN A 953 14.90 -29.97 5.41
CA ASN A 953 15.36 -31.06 4.53
C ASN A 953 16.86 -30.95 4.17
N SER A 954 17.61 -30.07 4.85
CA SER A 954 19.05 -29.86 4.63
C SER A 954 19.90 -30.42 5.77
N ASP A 955 21.22 -30.48 5.56
CA ASP A 955 22.19 -30.89 6.59
C ASP A 955 22.17 -30.00 7.86
N LYS A 956 21.53 -28.82 7.78
CA LYS A 956 21.33 -27.90 8.92
C LYS A 956 20.05 -28.14 9.73
N LYS A 957 19.30 -29.22 9.47
CA LYS A 957 18.02 -29.52 10.16
C LYS A 957 18.12 -29.32 11.68
N ASP A 958 19.10 -29.94 12.34
CA ASP A 958 19.17 -29.94 13.80
C ASP A 958 19.58 -28.57 14.39
N GLU A 959 20.42 -27.81 13.68
CA GLU A 959 20.77 -26.41 14.02
C GLU A 959 19.52 -25.53 14.01
N LEU A 960 18.75 -25.59 12.91
CA LEU A 960 17.53 -24.80 12.70
C LEU A 960 16.40 -25.22 13.66
N LYS A 961 16.27 -26.52 13.95
CA LYS A 961 15.37 -27.04 14.97
C LYS A 961 15.72 -26.44 16.34
N SER A 962 16.99 -26.48 16.74
CA SER A 962 17.43 -25.95 18.03
C SER A 962 17.19 -24.44 18.17
N ASP A 963 17.48 -23.64 17.15
CA ASP A 963 17.24 -22.19 17.19
C ASP A 963 15.73 -21.87 17.29
N LEU A 964 14.90 -22.52 16.48
CA LEU A 964 13.45 -22.39 16.49
C LEU A 964 12.85 -22.69 17.88
N LEU A 965 13.24 -23.81 18.50
CA LEU A 965 12.78 -24.19 19.82
C LEU A 965 13.17 -23.14 20.88
N GLN A 966 14.41 -22.62 20.82
CA GLN A 966 14.89 -21.57 21.71
C GLN A 966 14.11 -20.24 21.54
N LYS A 967 13.89 -19.77 20.31
CA LYS A 967 13.14 -18.52 20.08
C LYS A 967 11.69 -18.63 20.52
N ARG A 968 11.07 -19.80 20.28
CA ARG A 968 9.72 -20.13 20.76
C ARG A 968 9.65 -20.05 22.28
N GLU A 969 10.57 -20.70 22.98
CA GLU A 969 10.60 -20.71 24.45
C GLU A 969 10.75 -19.30 25.03
N ALA A 970 11.68 -18.49 24.50
CA ALA A 970 11.86 -17.11 24.92
C ALA A 970 10.60 -16.25 24.72
N TYR A 971 9.94 -16.38 23.55
CA TYR A 971 8.72 -15.64 23.22
C TYR A 971 7.53 -16.03 24.12
N TYR A 972 7.24 -17.32 24.25
CA TYR A 972 6.10 -17.79 25.06
C TYR A 972 6.33 -17.64 26.56
N THR A 973 7.57 -17.77 27.05
CA THR A 973 7.91 -17.51 28.46
C THR A 973 7.64 -16.05 28.80
N TRP A 974 8.11 -15.10 27.98
CA TRP A 974 7.81 -13.68 28.15
C TRP A 974 6.29 -13.42 28.15
N LEU A 975 5.53 -13.97 27.18
CA LEU A 975 4.05 -13.88 27.16
C LEU A 975 3.35 -14.56 28.35
N ASN A 976 3.99 -15.54 29.01
CA ASN A 976 3.46 -16.20 30.20
C ASN A 976 3.63 -15.34 31.46
N GLU A 977 4.70 -14.55 31.54
CA GLU A 977 5.05 -13.72 32.70
C GLU A 977 4.32 -12.36 32.74
N LEU A 978 3.76 -11.87 31.64
CA LEU A 978 3.09 -10.56 31.59
C LEU A 978 2.01 -10.40 32.66
N LYS A 979 1.20 -11.43 32.90
CA LYS A 979 0.14 -11.38 33.93
C LYS A 979 0.71 -11.23 35.35
N SER A 980 1.89 -11.79 35.65
CA SER A 980 2.58 -11.61 36.94
C SER A 980 3.31 -10.27 37.07
N ARG A 981 3.30 -9.44 36.03
CA ARG A 981 3.83 -8.07 36.01
C ARG A 981 2.71 -7.02 35.91
N ASP A 982 1.46 -7.42 36.19
CA ASP A 982 0.24 -6.62 36.03
C ASP A 982 0.08 -5.99 34.63
N ILE A 983 0.51 -6.73 33.59
CA ILE A 983 0.32 -6.39 32.18
C ILE A 983 -0.80 -7.28 31.62
N HIS A 984 -1.82 -6.65 31.03
CA HIS A 984 -2.99 -7.30 30.45
C HIS A 984 -3.13 -6.97 28.96
N PHE A 985 -3.74 -7.89 28.20
CA PHE A 985 -3.94 -7.72 26.76
C PHE A 985 -5.32 -7.12 26.49
N GLY A 986 -5.38 -5.85 26.09
CA GLY A 986 -6.59 -5.26 25.51
C GLY A 986 -6.89 -5.88 24.13
N ASN A 987 -5.85 -6.06 23.32
CA ASN A 987 -5.93 -6.78 22.06
C ASN A 987 -5.86 -8.32 22.26
N LYS A 988 -7.00 -8.99 22.08
CA LYS A 988 -7.17 -10.45 22.23
C LYS A 988 -6.25 -11.27 21.31
N PHE A 989 -5.80 -10.70 20.19
CA PHE A 989 -4.96 -11.37 19.20
C PHE A 989 -3.46 -11.38 19.56
N ILE A 990 -3.02 -10.77 20.67
CA ILE A 990 -1.60 -10.84 21.09
C ILE A 990 -1.23 -12.26 21.53
N ARG A 991 -2.14 -12.96 22.20
CA ARG A 991 -2.00 -14.37 22.55
C ARG A 991 -3.23 -15.13 22.09
N PHE A 992 -3.04 -16.02 21.13
CA PHE A 992 -4.13 -16.71 20.46
C PHE A 992 -4.13 -18.21 20.81
N GLY A 993 -5.26 -18.70 21.33
CA GLY A 993 -5.50 -20.12 21.59
C GLY A 993 -6.69 -20.61 20.77
N ALA A 994 -6.87 -21.93 20.69
CA ALA A 994 -7.99 -22.50 19.95
C ALA A 994 -9.38 -22.18 20.56
N ASP A 995 -9.41 -21.57 21.75
CA ASP A 995 -10.60 -20.99 22.38
C ASP A 995 -11.12 -19.71 21.73
N GLN A 996 -10.29 -19.08 20.89
CA GLN A 996 -10.62 -17.83 20.20
C GLN A 996 -11.18 -18.03 18.79
N TYR A 997 -11.20 -19.25 18.24
CA TYR A 997 -11.82 -19.51 16.94
C TYR A 997 -13.32 -19.16 16.96
N TRP A 998 -13.73 -18.24 16.10
CA TRP A 998 -15.14 -17.95 15.87
C TRP A 998 -15.68 -19.04 14.92
N GLY A 999 -16.66 -19.82 15.36
CA GLY A 999 -17.21 -20.89 14.52
C GLY A 999 -18.20 -21.84 15.19
N LEU A 1000 -18.17 -21.95 16.52
CA LEU A 1000 -18.75 -23.09 17.23
C LEU A 1000 -20.27 -23.03 17.51
N ASP A 1001 -20.94 -21.98 17.04
CA ASP A 1001 -22.37 -21.69 17.29
C ASP A 1001 -23.06 -21.24 15.98
N ASP A 1002 -23.35 -22.20 15.09
CA ASP A 1002 -24.35 -22.26 14.00
C ASP A 1002 -24.48 -21.13 12.93
N ASN A 1003 -23.79 -19.99 13.02
CA ASN A 1003 -23.72 -18.97 11.95
C ASN A 1003 -22.44 -19.09 11.12
N TYR A 1004 -22.59 -19.07 9.79
CA TYR A 1004 -21.54 -19.39 8.81
C TYR A 1004 -20.52 -18.27 8.50
N ASP A 1005 -20.79 -17.02 8.90
CA ASP A 1005 -19.87 -15.88 8.67
C ASP A 1005 -18.86 -15.75 9.82
N ARG A 1006 -17.86 -16.63 9.87
CA ARG A 1006 -16.90 -16.68 10.98
C ARG A 1006 -15.47 -17.08 10.58
N PHE A 1007 -14.54 -16.67 11.43
CA PHE A 1007 -13.10 -16.78 11.26
C PHE A 1007 -12.56 -18.02 12.03
N ASP A 1008 -12.06 -19.01 11.29
CA ASP A 1008 -11.50 -20.25 11.82
C ASP A 1008 -10.01 -20.44 11.51
N ALA A 1009 -9.42 -21.49 12.06
CA ALA A 1009 -8.00 -21.84 11.88
C ALA A 1009 -7.61 -22.02 10.40
N ALA A 1010 -8.53 -22.58 9.61
CA ALA A 1010 -8.34 -22.88 8.20
C ALA A 1010 -8.30 -21.59 7.37
N SER A 1011 -9.24 -20.68 7.60
CA SER A 1011 -9.35 -19.38 6.93
C SER A 1011 -8.11 -18.50 7.16
N LEU A 1012 -7.60 -18.52 8.40
CA LEU A 1012 -6.31 -17.89 8.76
C LEU A 1012 -5.13 -18.46 7.98
N LEU A 1013 -5.01 -19.78 7.99
CA LEU A 1013 -3.91 -20.48 7.33
C LEU A 1013 -3.95 -20.24 5.81
N LEU A 1014 -5.15 -20.23 5.21
CA LEU A 1014 -5.35 -19.87 3.81
C LEU A 1014 -4.92 -18.43 3.52
N LEU A 1015 -5.26 -17.47 4.39
CA LEU A 1015 -4.83 -16.07 4.22
C LEU A 1015 -3.30 -15.96 4.28
N TYR A 1016 -2.65 -16.61 5.25
CA TYR A 1016 -1.20 -16.58 5.36
C TYR A 1016 -0.53 -17.24 4.15
N ALA A 1017 -0.97 -18.45 3.80
CA ALA A 1017 -0.45 -19.21 2.67
C ALA A 1017 -0.54 -18.39 1.38
N LYS A 1018 -1.72 -17.81 1.10
CA LYS A 1018 -1.96 -16.93 -0.05
C LYS A 1018 -1.06 -15.69 -0.03
N SER A 1019 -1.02 -14.97 1.08
CA SER A 1019 -0.26 -13.71 1.21
C SER A 1019 1.24 -13.94 0.96
N PHE A 1020 1.81 -14.98 1.58
CA PHE A 1020 3.24 -15.31 1.40
C PHE A 1020 3.52 -15.90 0.01
N ALA A 1021 2.66 -16.79 -0.50
CA ALA A 1021 2.84 -17.40 -1.82
C ALA A 1021 2.83 -16.35 -2.95
N LEU A 1022 1.88 -15.40 -2.92
CA LEU A 1022 1.84 -14.27 -3.84
C LEU A 1022 3.08 -13.40 -3.72
N SER A 1023 3.53 -13.09 -2.50
CA SER A 1023 4.73 -12.28 -2.32
C SER A 1023 6.00 -12.96 -2.81
N SER A 1024 6.12 -14.27 -2.60
CA SER A 1024 7.27 -15.02 -3.09
C SER A 1024 7.27 -15.13 -4.62
N VAL A 1025 6.15 -15.50 -5.25
CA VAL A 1025 6.08 -15.57 -6.73
C VAL A 1025 6.32 -14.21 -7.38
N MET A 1026 5.84 -13.11 -6.79
CA MET A 1026 6.11 -11.78 -7.35
C MET A 1026 7.56 -11.32 -7.19
N ASN A 1027 8.24 -11.67 -6.09
CA ASN A 1027 9.66 -11.39 -5.96
C ASN A 1027 10.49 -12.24 -6.93
N ASP A 1028 10.14 -13.52 -7.11
CA ASP A 1028 10.78 -14.40 -8.10
C ASP A 1028 10.62 -13.82 -9.52
N LEU A 1029 9.41 -13.44 -9.92
CA LEU A 1029 9.11 -12.82 -11.22
C LEU A 1029 9.83 -11.48 -11.44
N TYR A 1030 9.96 -10.66 -10.39
CA TYR A 1030 10.64 -9.38 -10.46
C TYR A 1030 12.14 -9.56 -10.70
N GLU A 1031 12.79 -10.44 -9.94
CA GLU A 1031 14.23 -10.71 -10.08
C GLU A 1031 14.57 -11.50 -11.36
N GLU A 1032 13.70 -12.40 -11.83
CA GLU A 1032 13.97 -13.21 -13.04
C GLU A 1032 13.68 -12.47 -14.36
N TYR A 1033 12.65 -11.60 -14.41
CA TYR A 1033 12.13 -11.07 -15.69
C TYR A 1033 12.00 -9.54 -15.80
N LEU A 1034 12.04 -8.80 -14.68
CA LEU A 1034 11.82 -7.34 -14.67
C LEU A 1034 13.06 -6.49 -14.31
N LYS A 1035 14.11 -7.14 -13.81
CA LYS A 1035 15.39 -6.55 -13.39
C LYS A 1035 16.52 -6.94 -14.34
#